data_AF-A0A2H3TP42-F1
#
_entry.id   AF-A0A2H3TP42-F1
#
_cell.length_a   1.000
_cell.length_b   1.000
_cell.length_c   1.000
_cell.angle_alpha   90.00
_cell.angle_beta   90.00
_cell.angle_gamma   90.00
#
_symmetry.space_group_name_H-M   'P 1'
#
loop_
_entity.id
_entity.type
_entity.pdbx_description
1 polymer ?
#
loop_
_entity_poly.entity_id
_entity_poly.type
_entity_poly.pdbx_seq_one_letter_code
_entity_poly.pdbx_strand_id
1 'polypeptide(L)'
;MHRYSLRKVGDQYVYTRIFEEWEDSDYEDGGDDEELVINQEIAHLIAWIDEFEDSMPTMEEVQARYHELFGKHIADNSSHREDIERFWLHRLLNGTAKRDGVLRLPGYGLPLSFGIDNNKRQPFLLGLHAEDWKSRTLMNREVCMLKLEEEITNKAHWWEKVLNTDIVSKWKQEALQMPWASYQHNGDFTSKMADVCFKDLAAKAKIYEQTKLIPVMESSSCVIKSDALLPNELTQRLRAAAALLEDVPGSQRDWHPGSDEKVLDLVHPSLWPLVFGRSRIISDKHITLDKCLDHCGSGKVIPEPKRPHLRMPDGLRSFTEDNDKRALSLRYQWLPCDVDLAGGRPRIKSYINNLHPVRYKAIYSLIEELIARSLPAWDIVCRSARKEFRFKRFGTVHEIKWTCNVPEICAKLHGCYQSNRPLADGEDYDSGSETSSVFEEGERLNWEWWSETHKINCPEPLEDARYPLDASHFQSEEFFNKVSQIQVIVKMANIHLTPEKPTYDGGSWHVEGQLNEHICATALFYYDSDNITESSLSFRTQADRDNLRDRLSYSQGDHSGIEAIFAIKAKGDKMQNLGSVMTREGRALFFPNIYQHRVEPFELADQTRPGYRKIVALFLVDPVVPIISTGNVPPQQKHWWKDKLREAEPLNSLPSEIRDAITQKVDYPYGIDEARRIREDLVSERKAVNSDSLRRQAQSWNFCEH
;
A
#
# COMPACT_ATOMS: atom_id res chain seq x y z
N MET A 1 -21.36 -28.21 12.24
CA MET A 1 -21.33 -28.36 10.76
C MET A 1 -22.05 -27.15 10.18
N HIS A 2 -21.66 -26.57 9.03
CA HIS A 2 -22.47 -25.47 8.47
C HIS A 2 -23.75 -26.05 7.87
N ARG A 3 -24.91 -25.73 8.44
CA ARG A 3 -26.21 -26.13 7.90
C ARG A 3 -26.88 -24.89 7.33
N TYR A 4 -27.21 -24.94 6.05
CA TYR A 4 -27.86 -23.85 5.34
C TYR A 4 -29.35 -24.12 5.26
N SER A 5 -30.17 -23.06 5.34
CA SER A 5 -31.62 -23.16 5.19
C SER A 5 -32.08 -22.19 4.12
N LEU A 6 -32.67 -22.73 3.05
CA LEU A 6 -33.40 -21.93 2.07
C LEU A 6 -34.84 -21.79 2.59
N ARG A 7 -35.26 -20.57 2.89
CA ARG A 7 -36.60 -20.27 3.43
C ARG A 7 -37.36 -19.39 2.45
N LYS A 8 -38.63 -19.72 2.21
CA LYS A 8 -39.51 -18.85 1.42
C LYS A 8 -40.10 -17.77 2.34
N VAL A 9 -39.85 -16.50 2.02
CA VAL A 9 -40.38 -15.34 2.76
C VAL A 9 -41.20 -14.50 1.77
N GLY A 10 -42.53 -14.58 1.87
CA GLY A 10 -43.42 -13.98 0.86
C GLY A 10 -43.25 -14.61 -0.53
N ASP A 11 -43.04 -13.79 -1.55
CA ASP A 11 -42.76 -14.21 -2.95
C ASP A 11 -41.26 -14.38 -3.26
N GLN A 12 -40.39 -14.23 -2.26
CA GLN A 12 -38.94 -14.33 -2.40
C GLN A 12 -38.37 -15.53 -1.63
N TYR A 13 -37.17 -15.95 -2.01
CA TYR A 13 -36.42 -17.00 -1.31
C TYR A 13 -35.21 -16.36 -0.65
N VAL A 14 -35.03 -16.65 0.64
CA VAL A 14 -33.93 -16.15 1.46
C VAL A 14 -33.05 -17.33 1.84
N TYR A 15 -31.76 -17.24 1.52
CA TYR A 15 -30.77 -18.22 1.91
C TYR A 15 -30.09 -17.75 3.20
N THR A 16 -30.32 -18.46 4.29
CA THR A 16 -29.82 -18.09 5.63
C THR A 16 -28.84 -19.16 6.12
N ARG A 17 -27.67 -18.71 6.59
CA ARG A 17 -26.69 -19.55 7.29
C ARG A 17 -27.17 -19.78 8.72
N ILE A 18 -27.25 -21.03 9.18
CA ILE A 18 -27.53 -21.33 10.58
C ILE A 18 -26.21 -21.71 11.26
N PHE A 19 -25.83 -20.98 12.30
CA PHE A 19 -24.76 -21.39 13.21
C PHE A 19 -25.30 -22.49 14.13
N GLU A 20 -24.68 -23.67 14.14
CA GLU A 20 -24.89 -24.63 15.24
C GLU A 20 -24.10 -24.09 16.44
N GLU A 21 -24.82 -23.54 17.42
CA GLU A 21 -24.29 -23.29 18.76
C GLU A 21 -23.77 -24.59 19.36
N TRP A 22 -22.52 -24.56 19.85
CA TRP A 22 -22.08 -25.52 20.84
C TRP A 22 -22.57 -25.00 22.18
N GLU A 23 -23.44 -25.74 22.87
CA GLU A 23 -23.83 -25.48 24.26
C GLU A 23 -22.55 -25.40 25.12
N ASP A 24 -22.16 -24.18 25.48
CA ASP A 24 -21.42 -23.77 26.68
C ASP A 24 -20.51 -22.53 26.42
N SER A 25 -21.12 -21.36 26.16
CA SER A 25 -20.52 -20.07 26.55
C SER A 25 -21.53 -18.94 26.44
N ASP A 26 -21.77 -18.22 27.55
CA ASP A 26 -22.62 -17.02 27.66
C ASP A 26 -22.05 -15.78 26.93
N TYR A 27 -21.82 -15.89 25.61
CA TYR A 27 -21.43 -14.77 24.75
C TYR A 27 -22.51 -14.50 23.70
N GLU A 28 -23.36 -13.51 23.96
CA GLU A 28 -24.20 -12.87 22.94
C GLU A 28 -23.30 -12.02 22.03
N ASP A 29 -22.79 -12.61 20.94
CA ASP A 29 -22.25 -11.86 19.81
C ASP A 29 -23.35 -11.74 18.75
N GLY A 30 -23.78 -10.50 18.48
CA GLY A 30 -24.74 -10.16 17.43
C GLY A 30 -24.10 -10.29 16.05
N GLY A 31 -23.77 -11.53 15.66
CA GLY A 31 -23.40 -11.83 14.28
C GLY A 31 -24.61 -11.61 13.39
N ASP A 32 -24.64 -10.49 12.66
CA ASP A 32 -25.64 -10.28 11.62
C ASP A 32 -25.55 -11.43 10.60
N ASP A 33 -26.59 -12.25 10.55
CA ASP A 33 -26.76 -13.30 9.55
C ASP A 33 -26.76 -12.65 8.15
N GLU A 34 -25.79 -12.99 7.30
CA GLU A 34 -25.79 -12.55 5.89
C GLU A 34 -26.96 -13.21 5.15
N GLU A 35 -28.04 -12.46 4.93
CA GLU A 35 -29.21 -12.91 4.15
C GLU A 35 -29.06 -12.54 2.67
N LEU A 36 -29.02 -13.56 1.79
CA LEU A 36 -29.05 -13.35 0.34
C LEU A 36 -30.49 -13.49 -0.17
N VAL A 37 -31.09 -12.38 -0.62
CA VAL A 37 -32.42 -12.37 -1.23
C VAL A 37 -32.30 -12.72 -2.72
N ILE A 38 -32.83 -13.87 -3.10
CA ILE A 38 -32.77 -14.38 -4.48
C ILE A 38 -34.18 -14.70 -5.00
N ASN A 39 -34.34 -14.64 -6.32
CA ASN A 39 -35.62 -14.99 -6.93
C ASN A 39 -35.81 -16.53 -6.98
N GLN A 40 -37.05 -16.97 -7.22
CA GLN A 40 -37.42 -18.39 -7.17
C GLN A 40 -36.65 -19.27 -8.18
N GLU A 41 -36.39 -18.76 -9.37
CA GLU A 41 -35.68 -19.53 -10.41
C GLU A 41 -34.22 -19.78 -10.00
N ILE A 42 -33.55 -18.77 -9.43
CA ILE A 42 -32.17 -18.88 -8.94
C ILE A 42 -32.09 -19.65 -7.64
N ALA A 43 -33.10 -19.58 -6.77
CA ALA A 43 -33.17 -20.40 -5.57
C ALA A 43 -33.19 -21.91 -5.89
N HIS A 44 -33.94 -22.33 -6.92
CA HIS A 44 -33.93 -23.72 -7.39
C HIS A 44 -32.59 -24.13 -7.99
N LEU A 45 -31.95 -23.21 -8.73
CA LEU A 45 -30.64 -23.46 -9.32
C LEU A 45 -29.55 -23.56 -8.23
N ILE A 46 -29.56 -22.66 -7.25
CA ILE A 46 -28.64 -22.65 -6.10
C ILE A 46 -28.85 -23.91 -5.25
N ALA A 47 -30.08 -24.30 -4.94
CA ALA A 47 -30.36 -25.54 -4.21
C ALA A 47 -29.80 -26.76 -4.95
N TRP A 48 -29.98 -26.83 -6.27
CA TRP A 48 -29.40 -27.88 -7.10
C TRP A 48 -27.86 -27.84 -7.14
N ILE A 49 -27.26 -26.65 -7.21
CA ILE A 49 -25.80 -26.48 -7.11
C ILE A 49 -25.30 -26.92 -5.72
N ASP A 50 -26.10 -26.70 -4.67
CA ASP A 50 -25.78 -27.02 -3.28
C ASP A 50 -25.73 -28.54 -3.02
N GLU A 51 -26.44 -29.34 -3.81
CA GLU A 51 -26.38 -30.82 -3.77
C GLU A 51 -25.00 -31.39 -4.17
N PHE A 52 -24.12 -30.58 -4.78
CA PHE A 52 -22.78 -31.03 -5.19
C PHE A 52 -21.72 -30.88 -4.09
N GLU A 53 -21.52 -31.91 -3.26
CA GLU A 53 -20.61 -31.87 -2.09
C GLU A 53 -19.12 -31.57 -2.42
N ASP A 54 -18.59 -32.10 -3.53
CA ASP A 54 -17.15 -31.99 -3.88
C ASP A 54 -16.85 -31.22 -5.17
N SER A 55 -17.87 -30.85 -5.96
CA SER A 55 -17.64 -30.52 -7.38
C SER A 55 -18.69 -29.59 -7.98
N MET A 56 -18.34 -28.33 -8.24
CA MET A 56 -19.32 -27.37 -8.76
C MET A 56 -19.66 -27.60 -10.25
N PRO A 57 -20.93 -27.47 -10.66
CA PRO A 57 -21.33 -27.50 -12.06
C PRO A 57 -20.64 -26.39 -12.86
N THR A 58 -20.39 -26.58 -14.17
CA THR A 58 -19.85 -25.51 -15.04
C THR A 58 -20.94 -24.49 -15.39
N MET A 59 -20.58 -23.31 -15.90
CA MET A 59 -21.59 -22.30 -16.24
C MET A 59 -22.42 -22.78 -17.44
N GLU A 60 -21.85 -23.63 -18.29
CA GLU A 60 -22.54 -24.31 -19.37
C GLU A 60 -23.53 -25.37 -18.85
N GLU A 61 -23.16 -26.14 -17.82
CA GLU A 61 -24.06 -27.09 -17.14
C GLU A 61 -25.19 -26.35 -16.40
N VAL A 62 -24.87 -25.25 -15.73
CA VAL A 62 -25.83 -24.38 -15.06
C VAL A 62 -26.79 -23.75 -16.09
N GLN A 63 -26.26 -23.29 -17.23
CA GLN A 63 -27.05 -22.74 -18.33
C GLN A 63 -27.97 -23.80 -18.95
N ALA A 64 -27.46 -25.03 -19.16
CA ALA A 64 -28.24 -26.15 -19.66
C ALA A 64 -29.35 -26.54 -18.67
N ARG A 65 -29.03 -26.58 -17.37
CA ARG A 65 -30.00 -26.89 -16.31
C ARG A 65 -31.06 -25.79 -16.15
N TYR A 66 -30.66 -24.52 -16.25
CA TYR A 66 -31.59 -23.39 -16.22
C TYR A 66 -32.52 -23.41 -17.43
N HIS A 67 -31.99 -23.77 -18.61
CA HIS A 67 -32.80 -23.96 -19.81
C HIS A 67 -33.77 -25.15 -19.69
N GLU A 68 -33.32 -26.27 -19.12
CA GLU A 68 -34.17 -27.44 -18.87
C GLU A 68 -35.31 -27.13 -17.89
N LEU A 69 -35.03 -26.40 -16.81
CA LEU A 69 -36.01 -26.10 -15.76
C LEU A 69 -36.99 -24.98 -16.14
N PHE A 70 -36.54 -23.99 -16.91
CA PHE A 70 -37.30 -22.75 -17.12
C PHE A 70 -37.48 -22.35 -18.60
N GLY A 71 -36.89 -23.07 -19.56
CA GLY A 71 -36.97 -22.78 -21.00
C GLY A 71 -36.27 -21.47 -21.42
N LYS A 72 -35.42 -20.92 -20.55
CA LYS A 72 -34.75 -19.62 -20.72
C LYS A 72 -33.24 -19.78 -20.78
N HIS A 73 -32.55 -18.71 -21.19
CA HIS A 73 -31.10 -18.61 -21.13
C HIS A 73 -30.71 -17.51 -20.14
N ILE A 74 -29.73 -17.77 -19.28
CA ILE A 74 -29.11 -16.74 -18.46
C ILE A 74 -28.26 -15.89 -19.41
N ALA A 75 -28.60 -14.60 -19.51
CA ALA A 75 -27.82 -13.66 -20.29
C ALA A 75 -26.49 -13.36 -19.57
N ASP A 76 -25.42 -13.11 -20.33
CA ASP A 76 -24.09 -12.87 -19.77
C ASP A 76 -24.03 -11.66 -18.81
N ASN A 77 -24.98 -10.73 -18.90
CA ASN A 77 -25.06 -9.51 -18.08
C ASN A 77 -26.36 -9.47 -17.23
N SER A 78 -26.88 -10.60 -16.77
CA SER A 78 -28.06 -10.62 -15.88
C SER A 78 -27.66 -10.71 -14.40
N SER A 79 -28.49 -10.13 -13.53
CA SER A 79 -28.36 -10.30 -12.07
C SER A 79 -28.36 -11.76 -11.65
N HIS A 80 -29.05 -12.62 -12.41
CA HIS A 80 -29.07 -14.07 -12.22
C HIS A 80 -27.69 -14.72 -12.35
N ARG A 81 -26.88 -14.29 -13.33
CA ARG A 81 -25.51 -14.80 -13.48
C ARG A 81 -24.63 -14.34 -12.33
N GLU A 82 -24.77 -13.08 -11.93
CA GLU A 82 -24.02 -12.51 -10.80
C GLU A 82 -24.34 -13.22 -9.48
N ASP A 83 -25.61 -13.56 -9.22
CA ASP A 83 -26.04 -14.28 -8.02
C ASP A 83 -25.45 -15.70 -7.96
N ILE A 84 -25.41 -16.40 -9.11
CA ILE A 84 -24.78 -17.72 -9.24
C ILE A 84 -23.26 -17.63 -9.05
N GLU A 85 -22.62 -16.65 -9.69
CA GLU A 85 -21.17 -16.43 -9.59
C GLU A 85 -20.76 -16.04 -8.16
N ARG A 86 -21.59 -15.26 -7.43
CA ARG A 86 -21.38 -14.98 -5.99
C ARG A 86 -21.51 -16.24 -5.13
N PHE A 87 -22.51 -17.08 -5.38
CA PHE A 87 -22.67 -18.35 -4.67
C PHE A 87 -21.47 -19.28 -4.91
N TRP A 88 -20.99 -19.37 -6.15
CA TRP A 88 -19.75 -20.08 -6.50
C TRP A 88 -18.52 -19.50 -5.80
N LEU A 89 -18.38 -18.17 -5.79
CA LEU A 89 -17.31 -17.45 -5.10
C LEU A 89 -17.27 -17.84 -3.62
N HIS A 90 -18.44 -17.87 -2.98
CA HIS A 90 -18.59 -18.19 -1.57
C HIS A 90 -18.20 -19.65 -1.27
N ARG A 91 -18.57 -20.61 -2.13
CA ARG A 91 -18.19 -22.02 -1.96
C ARG A 91 -16.69 -22.25 -2.20
N LEU A 92 -16.11 -21.63 -3.22
CA LEU A 92 -14.67 -21.71 -3.52
C LEU A 92 -13.81 -21.15 -2.38
N LEU A 93 -14.27 -20.10 -1.70
CA LEU A 93 -13.56 -19.48 -0.58
C LEU A 93 -13.68 -20.27 0.73
N ASN A 94 -14.71 -21.12 0.88
CA ASN A 94 -15.06 -21.75 2.17
C ASN A 94 -15.08 -23.30 2.17
N GLY A 95 -14.89 -24.00 1.05
CA GLY A 95 -14.79 -25.48 1.06
C GLY A 95 -14.65 -26.21 -0.29
N THR A 96 -13.64 -27.09 -0.35
CA THR A 96 -13.55 -28.39 -1.06
C THR A 96 -13.81 -28.55 -2.57
N ALA A 97 -14.06 -27.50 -3.37
CA ALA A 97 -14.25 -27.68 -4.82
C ALA A 97 -12.93 -27.91 -5.60
N LYS A 98 -12.46 -29.17 -5.68
CA LYS A 98 -11.46 -29.65 -6.67
C LYS A 98 -12.18 -30.46 -7.74
N ARG A 99 -12.59 -29.87 -8.87
CA ARG A 99 -13.22 -30.68 -9.93
C ARG A 99 -12.21 -31.28 -10.93
N ASP A 100 -11.20 -30.53 -11.38
CA ASP A 100 -10.39 -31.01 -12.53
C ASP A 100 -8.87 -31.03 -12.31
N GLY A 101 -8.41 -30.67 -11.10
CA GLY A 101 -6.98 -30.43 -10.84
C GLY A 101 -6.42 -29.17 -11.52
N VAL A 102 -7.26 -28.39 -12.22
CA VAL A 102 -6.88 -27.14 -12.91
C VAL A 102 -6.96 -25.96 -11.94
N LEU A 103 -5.82 -25.30 -11.73
CA LEU A 103 -5.63 -24.08 -10.96
C LEU A 103 -6.49 -22.92 -11.50
N ARG A 104 -7.15 -22.19 -10.60
CA ARG A 104 -7.85 -20.93 -10.91
C ARG A 104 -7.34 -19.82 -9.99
N LEU A 105 -6.92 -18.69 -10.58
CA LEU A 105 -6.37 -17.52 -9.90
C LEU A 105 -6.86 -16.25 -10.61
N PRO A 106 -6.83 -15.06 -9.97
CA PRO A 106 -7.12 -13.80 -10.65
C PRO A 106 -6.30 -13.67 -11.94
N GLY A 107 -6.96 -13.43 -13.07
CA GLY A 107 -6.33 -13.38 -14.39
C GLY A 107 -6.15 -14.73 -15.10
N TYR A 108 -6.45 -15.85 -14.43
CA TYR A 108 -6.47 -17.20 -15.02
C TYR A 108 -7.59 -18.07 -14.44
N GLY A 109 -8.73 -18.13 -15.13
CA GLY A 109 -9.92 -18.87 -14.67
C GLY A 109 -10.79 -18.09 -13.67
N LEU A 110 -10.29 -16.97 -13.12
CA LEU A 110 -11.06 -15.98 -12.37
C LEU A 110 -10.88 -14.58 -13.00
N PRO A 111 -11.87 -13.67 -12.86
CA PRO A 111 -11.71 -12.30 -13.31
C PRO A 111 -10.55 -11.60 -12.59
N LEU A 112 -9.92 -10.62 -13.23
CA LEU A 112 -8.81 -9.88 -12.64
C LEU A 112 -9.23 -9.04 -11.42
N SER A 113 -10.52 -8.73 -11.31
CA SER A 113 -11.12 -8.04 -10.15
C SER A 113 -11.45 -8.96 -8.98
N PHE A 114 -11.14 -10.25 -9.08
CA PHE A 114 -11.49 -11.23 -8.05
C PHE A 114 -10.91 -10.81 -6.68
N GLY A 115 -11.76 -10.85 -5.66
CA GLY A 115 -11.38 -10.55 -4.28
C GLY A 115 -11.25 -9.06 -3.94
N ILE A 116 -11.51 -8.13 -4.88
CA ILE A 116 -11.49 -6.69 -4.58
C ILE A 116 -12.55 -6.34 -3.53
N ASP A 117 -13.77 -6.85 -3.69
CA ASP A 117 -14.94 -6.58 -2.81
C ASP A 117 -14.94 -7.46 -1.54
N ASN A 118 -13.90 -8.26 -1.32
CA ASN A 118 -13.81 -9.12 -0.14
C ASN A 118 -13.54 -8.27 1.10
N ASN A 119 -14.45 -8.23 2.06
CA ASN A 119 -14.29 -7.47 3.30
C ASN A 119 -13.09 -7.93 4.16
N LYS A 120 -12.58 -9.16 3.95
CA LYS A 120 -11.38 -9.67 4.61
C LYS A 120 -10.10 -9.22 3.92
N ARG A 121 -10.13 -8.70 2.70
CA ARG A 121 -8.93 -8.24 1.99
C ARG A 121 -8.31 -7.02 2.69
N GLN A 122 -7.01 -6.85 2.51
CA GLN A 122 -6.28 -5.66 2.92
C GLN A 122 -6.72 -4.43 2.12
N PRO A 123 -6.92 -3.28 2.79
CA PRO A 123 -7.30 -2.05 2.14
C PRO A 123 -6.21 -1.56 1.18
N PHE A 124 -6.59 -0.64 0.29
CA PHE A 124 -5.73 -0.15 -0.80
C PHE A 124 -5.96 1.34 -1.07
N LEU A 125 -5.04 1.94 -1.81
CA LEU A 125 -5.05 3.36 -2.17
C LEU A 125 -4.71 3.54 -3.66
N LEU A 126 -5.69 3.38 -4.56
CA LEU A 126 -5.49 3.36 -6.02
C LEU A 126 -6.34 4.38 -6.81
N GLY A 127 -6.98 5.31 -6.11
CA GLY A 127 -7.78 6.38 -6.66
C GLY A 127 -9.22 5.98 -6.98
N LEU A 128 -9.74 4.91 -6.36
CA LEU A 128 -11.14 4.49 -6.46
C LEU A 128 -11.93 5.18 -5.34
N HIS A 129 -12.46 6.38 -5.61
CA HIS A 129 -12.96 7.35 -4.59
C HIS A 129 -13.80 6.76 -3.46
N ALA A 130 -14.68 5.80 -3.75
CA ALA A 130 -15.58 5.21 -2.75
C ALA A 130 -15.00 4.00 -2.00
N GLU A 131 -14.03 3.30 -2.59
CA GLU A 131 -13.46 2.05 -2.09
C GLU A 131 -12.07 2.25 -1.47
N ASP A 132 -11.39 3.36 -1.80
CA ASP A 132 -10.06 3.69 -1.29
C ASP A 132 -10.09 3.91 0.22
N TRP A 133 -9.04 3.43 0.87
CA TRP A 133 -8.86 3.60 2.30
C TRP A 133 -8.65 5.07 2.68
N LYS A 134 -9.36 5.51 3.72
CA LYS A 134 -9.29 6.88 4.24
C LYS A 134 -8.71 6.87 5.66
N SER A 135 -7.71 7.73 5.88
CA SER A 135 -7.19 8.06 7.22
C SER A 135 -8.01 9.18 7.83
N ARG A 136 -8.10 9.20 9.17
CA ARG A 136 -8.51 10.41 9.90
C ARG A 136 -7.63 11.58 9.47
N THR A 137 -8.27 12.72 9.22
CA THR A 137 -7.57 13.98 8.94
C THR A 137 -6.80 14.43 10.18
N LEU A 138 -5.48 14.51 10.06
CA LEU A 138 -4.59 14.97 11.12
C LEU A 138 -4.62 16.49 11.27
N MET A 139 -4.42 16.94 12.51
CA MET A 139 -4.21 18.34 12.85
C MET A 139 -2.76 18.79 12.59
N ASN A 140 -2.52 20.10 12.43
CA ASN A 140 -1.16 20.66 12.35
C ASN A 140 -0.31 20.23 13.55
N ARG A 141 -0.89 20.28 14.74
CA ARG A 141 -0.28 19.81 16.00
C ARG A 141 0.09 18.32 15.96
N GLU A 142 -0.75 17.46 15.39
CA GLU A 142 -0.47 16.02 15.29
C GLU A 142 0.72 15.75 14.37
N VAL A 143 0.80 16.44 13.23
CA VAL A 143 1.95 16.33 12.31
C VAL A 143 3.24 16.79 12.99
N CYS A 144 3.19 17.84 13.82
CA CYS A 144 4.33 18.29 14.62
C CYS A 144 4.74 17.26 15.69
N MET A 145 3.77 16.60 16.35
CA MET A 145 4.04 15.53 17.32
C MET A 145 4.72 14.32 16.66
N LEU A 146 4.24 13.90 15.47
CA LEU A 146 4.87 12.81 14.70
C LEU A 146 6.32 13.14 14.33
N LYS A 147 6.59 14.39 13.97
CA LYS A 147 7.95 14.89 13.69
C LYS A 147 8.86 14.81 14.91
N LEU A 148 8.40 15.28 16.07
CA LEU A 148 9.18 15.20 17.31
C LEU A 148 9.55 13.74 17.64
N GLU A 149 8.56 12.84 17.59
CA GLU A 149 8.78 11.42 17.90
C GLU A 149 9.77 10.75 16.93
N GLU A 150 9.69 11.08 15.64
CA GLU A 150 10.66 10.60 14.63
C GLU A 150 12.09 11.10 14.93
N GLU A 151 12.25 12.37 15.29
CA GLU A 151 13.56 12.94 15.62
C GLU A 151 14.17 12.32 16.88
N ILE A 152 13.37 12.16 17.94
CA ILE A 152 13.85 11.56 19.18
C ILE A 152 14.26 10.11 18.95
N THR A 153 13.45 9.33 18.23
CA THR A 153 13.74 7.92 17.93
C THR A 153 14.95 7.73 16.99
N ASN A 154 15.47 8.80 16.38
CA ASN A 154 16.72 8.78 15.61
C ASN A 154 17.98 9.06 16.45
N LYS A 155 17.83 9.53 17.69
CA LYS A 155 18.95 9.76 18.62
C LYS A 155 19.48 8.41 19.14
N ALA A 156 20.80 8.31 19.29
CA ALA A 156 21.42 7.11 19.86
C ALA A 156 20.93 6.85 21.29
N HIS A 157 20.62 5.59 21.62
CA HIS A 157 20.11 5.16 22.94
C HIS A 157 18.86 5.91 23.39
N TRP A 158 17.98 6.33 22.47
CA TRP A 158 16.78 7.09 22.82
C TRP A 158 15.86 6.35 23.80
N TRP A 159 15.77 5.02 23.70
CA TRP A 159 14.89 4.18 24.53
C TRP A 159 15.31 4.16 26.01
N GLU A 160 16.61 4.27 26.29
CA GLU A 160 17.14 4.45 27.66
C GLU A 160 16.98 5.91 28.11
N LYS A 161 17.31 6.84 27.22
CA LYS A 161 17.32 8.28 27.52
C LYS A 161 15.94 8.85 27.80
N VAL A 162 14.89 8.30 27.19
CA VAL A 162 13.50 8.73 27.44
C VAL A 162 13.02 8.41 28.86
N LEU A 163 13.72 7.51 29.58
CA LEU A 163 13.42 7.19 30.98
C LEU A 163 14.13 8.14 31.95
N ASN A 164 15.05 8.97 31.47
CA ASN A 164 15.77 9.95 32.28
C ASN A 164 15.03 11.30 32.27
N THR A 165 14.59 11.73 33.45
CA THR A 165 13.80 12.96 33.63
C THR A 165 14.53 14.24 33.22
N ASP A 166 15.84 14.32 33.44
CA ASP A 166 16.64 15.50 33.10
C ASP A 166 16.80 15.63 31.58
N ILE A 167 17.07 14.50 30.90
CA ILE A 167 17.17 14.46 29.44
C ILE A 167 15.84 14.80 28.80
N VAL A 168 14.75 14.20 29.27
CA VAL A 168 13.39 14.51 28.78
C VAL A 168 13.06 15.98 29.00
N SER A 169 13.40 16.56 30.17
CA SER A 169 13.16 17.98 30.45
C SER A 169 13.89 18.89 29.45
N LYS A 170 15.14 18.56 29.12
CA LYS A 170 15.90 19.28 28.09
C LYS A 170 15.26 19.14 26.70
N TRP A 171 14.88 17.93 26.29
CA TRP A 171 14.24 17.73 24.98
C TRP A 171 12.86 18.40 24.88
N LYS A 172 12.10 18.48 25.97
CA LYS A 172 10.86 19.27 26.02
C LYS A 172 11.13 20.75 25.79
N GLN A 173 12.17 21.30 26.42
CA GLN A 173 12.57 22.70 26.20
C GLN A 173 13.00 22.95 24.76
N GLU A 174 13.80 22.04 24.17
CA GLU A 174 14.19 22.10 22.75
C GLU A 174 12.95 22.08 21.84
N ALA A 175 11.99 21.19 22.10
CA ALA A 175 10.75 21.10 21.32
C ALA A 175 9.91 22.39 21.40
N LEU A 176 9.81 23.02 22.57
CA LEU A 176 9.06 24.28 22.73
C LEU A 176 9.72 25.48 22.03
N GLN A 177 11.01 25.41 21.73
CA GLN A 177 11.77 26.48 21.06
C GLN A 177 11.89 26.28 19.55
N MET A 178 11.51 25.10 19.03
CA MET A 178 11.59 24.80 17.60
C MET A 178 10.62 25.68 16.80
N PRO A 179 11.03 26.23 15.64
CA PRO A 179 10.16 27.02 14.77
C PRO A 179 9.19 26.11 14.00
N TRP A 180 8.16 25.60 14.67
CA TRP A 180 7.22 24.62 14.10
C TRP A 180 6.49 25.11 12.84
N ALA A 181 6.20 26.40 12.75
CA ALA A 181 5.60 27.01 11.56
C ALA A 181 6.48 26.86 10.29
N SER A 182 7.80 26.70 10.45
CA SER A 182 8.73 26.43 9.34
C SER A 182 8.70 24.97 8.88
N TYR A 183 8.32 24.05 9.76
CA TYR A 183 8.16 22.63 9.42
C TYR A 183 6.75 22.33 8.86
N GLN A 184 5.72 22.79 9.56
CA GLN A 184 4.32 22.64 9.18
C GLN A 184 3.67 24.02 9.19
N HIS A 185 3.04 24.40 8.07
CA HIS A 185 2.30 25.66 8.02
C HIS A 185 1.20 25.68 9.10
N ASN A 186 1.04 26.80 9.80
CA ASN A 186 0.21 26.92 11.01
C ASN A 186 0.58 25.93 12.14
N GLY A 187 1.79 25.37 12.11
CA GLY A 187 2.32 24.50 13.15
C GLY A 187 2.69 25.27 14.41
N ASP A 188 2.22 24.76 15.54
CA ASP A 188 2.64 25.16 16.88
C ASP A 188 2.87 23.92 17.76
N PHE A 189 3.40 24.14 18.96
CA PHE A 189 3.72 23.05 19.88
C PHE A 189 3.61 23.48 21.33
N THR A 190 2.83 22.75 22.12
CA THR A 190 2.54 23.10 23.51
C THR A 190 3.24 22.15 24.49
N SER A 191 3.29 22.55 25.76
CA SER A 191 3.84 21.68 26.82
C SER A 191 3.07 20.36 26.94
N LYS A 192 1.73 20.40 26.78
CA LYS A 192 0.89 19.19 26.84
C LYS A 192 1.18 18.23 25.68
N MET A 193 1.44 18.78 24.48
CA MET A 193 1.91 17.97 23.34
C MET A 193 3.23 17.29 23.65
N ALA A 194 4.18 18.02 24.24
CA ALA A 194 5.45 17.44 24.66
C ALA A 194 5.24 16.32 25.69
N ASP A 195 4.38 16.52 26.69
CA ASP A 195 4.06 15.51 27.71
C ASP A 195 3.51 14.22 27.10
N VAL A 196 2.57 14.32 26.16
CA VAL A 196 2.00 13.17 25.46
C VAL A 196 3.04 12.48 24.58
N CYS A 197 3.84 13.22 23.80
CA CYS A 197 4.91 12.62 22.99
C CYS A 197 5.90 11.83 23.84
N PHE A 198 6.32 12.34 24.99
CA PHE A 198 7.27 11.63 25.86
C PHE A 198 6.63 10.44 26.59
N LYS A 199 5.32 10.46 26.85
CA LYS A 199 4.56 9.29 27.30
C LYS A 199 4.51 8.20 26.22
N ASP A 200 4.22 8.58 24.98
CA ASP A 200 4.22 7.69 23.82
C ASP A 200 5.62 7.09 23.59
N LEU A 201 6.67 7.92 23.61
CA LEU A 201 8.06 7.48 23.47
C LEU A 201 8.48 6.51 24.59
N ALA A 202 8.03 6.71 25.84
CA ALA A 202 8.30 5.76 26.92
C ALA A 202 7.59 4.41 26.71
N ALA A 203 6.39 4.39 26.13
CA ALA A 203 5.71 3.15 25.74
C ALA A 203 6.46 2.47 24.57
N LYS A 204 6.85 3.23 23.55
CA LYS A 204 7.66 2.76 22.42
C LYS A 204 9.00 2.20 22.86
N ALA A 205 9.63 2.77 23.88
CA ALA A 205 10.89 2.26 24.43
C ALA A 205 10.75 0.82 24.94
N LYS A 206 9.66 0.51 25.65
CA LYS A 206 9.36 -0.86 26.12
C LYS A 206 9.14 -1.84 24.96
N ILE A 207 8.43 -1.39 23.91
CA ILE A 207 8.25 -2.17 22.69
C ILE A 207 9.62 -2.45 22.07
N TYR A 208 10.42 -1.41 21.85
CA TYR A 208 11.74 -1.51 21.24
C TYR A 208 12.67 -2.43 22.04
N GLU A 209 12.67 -2.37 23.37
CA GLU A 209 13.51 -3.25 24.17
C GLU A 209 13.23 -4.73 23.90
N GLN A 210 11.96 -5.10 23.75
CA GLN A 210 11.51 -6.48 23.56
C GLN A 210 11.52 -6.95 22.10
N THR A 211 11.18 -6.06 21.16
CA THR A 211 10.94 -6.43 19.75
C THR A 211 11.97 -5.86 18.79
N LYS A 212 12.70 -4.82 19.22
CA LYS A 212 13.57 -3.98 18.38
C LYS A 212 12.85 -3.25 17.25
N LEU A 213 11.53 -3.13 17.32
CA LEU A 213 10.69 -2.42 16.35
C LEU A 213 10.16 -1.13 16.95
N ILE A 214 10.03 -0.09 16.11
CA ILE A 214 9.59 1.25 16.52
C ILE A 214 8.49 1.71 15.58
N PRO A 215 7.23 1.84 16.06
CA PRO A 215 6.19 2.50 15.28
C PRO A 215 6.44 4.02 15.21
N VAL A 216 6.23 4.57 14.02
CA VAL A 216 6.38 5.97 13.66
C VAL A 216 5.32 6.34 12.60
N MET A 217 5.17 7.63 12.30
CA MET A 217 4.19 8.13 11.31
C MET A 217 2.76 7.64 11.60
N GLU A 218 2.39 7.58 12.88
CA GLU A 218 1.11 7.01 13.31
C GLU A 218 -0.07 7.95 13.05
N SER A 219 -0.92 7.56 12.10
CA SER A 219 -2.19 8.19 11.79
C SER A 219 -3.35 7.23 12.11
N SER A 220 -4.16 6.83 11.12
CA SER A 220 -5.03 5.65 11.21
C SER A 220 -4.31 4.32 10.90
N SER A 221 -3.06 4.37 10.45
CA SER A 221 -2.13 3.23 10.41
C SER A 221 -0.74 3.69 10.89
N CYS A 222 0.32 2.89 10.70
CA CYS A 222 1.68 3.27 11.08
C CYS A 222 2.75 2.77 10.09
N VAL A 223 3.94 3.37 10.21
CA VAL A 223 5.20 2.85 9.66
C VAL A 223 5.98 2.26 10.82
N ILE A 224 6.72 1.18 10.59
CA ILE A 224 7.62 0.59 11.59
C ILE A 224 9.05 0.72 11.09
N LYS A 225 9.97 1.13 11.95
CA LYS A 225 11.41 1.14 11.66
C LYS A 225 12.18 0.30 12.67
N SER A 226 13.36 -0.16 12.27
CA SER A 226 14.32 -0.81 13.17
C SER A 226 15.75 -0.60 12.71
N ASP A 227 16.63 -0.32 13.67
CA ASP A 227 18.08 -0.24 13.47
C ASP A 227 18.81 -1.52 13.93
N ALA A 228 18.09 -2.55 14.37
CA ALA A 228 18.68 -3.77 14.93
C ALA A 228 18.40 -5.05 14.12
N LEU A 229 17.51 -4.98 13.11
CA LEU A 229 17.17 -6.14 12.30
C LEU A 229 18.27 -6.55 11.30
N LEU A 230 19.22 -5.66 11.00
CA LEU A 230 20.34 -5.92 10.10
C LEU A 230 21.66 -5.93 10.88
N PRO A 231 21.98 -7.01 11.61
CA PRO A 231 23.28 -7.13 12.27
C PRO A 231 24.41 -7.17 11.23
N ASN A 232 25.60 -6.70 11.62
CA ASN A 232 26.78 -6.59 10.74
C ASN A 232 27.09 -7.88 9.97
N GLU A 233 26.94 -9.06 10.58
CA GLU A 233 27.16 -10.34 9.91
C GLU A 233 26.18 -10.57 8.75
N LEU A 234 24.89 -10.28 8.94
CA LEU A 234 23.89 -10.39 7.88
C LEU A 234 24.18 -9.38 6.76
N THR A 235 24.52 -8.15 7.12
CA THR A 235 24.90 -7.10 6.17
C THR A 235 26.12 -7.49 5.33
N GLN A 236 27.15 -8.06 5.94
CA GLN A 236 28.34 -8.53 5.22
C GLN A 236 28.01 -9.67 4.25
N ARG A 237 27.17 -10.63 4.66
CA ARG A 237 26.70 -11.71 3.77
C ARG A 237 25.86 -11.16 2.61
N LEU A 238 24.98 -10.19 2.87
CA LEU A 238 24.19 -9.50 1.84
C LEU A 238 25.09 -8.76 0.84
N ARG A 239 26.08 -7.99 1.33
CA ARG A 239 27.05 -7.28 0.48
C ARG A 239 27.82 -8.25 -0.42
N ALA A 240 28.34 -9.34 0.16
CA ALA A 240 29.08 -10.36 -0.59
C ALA A 240 28.21 -11.05 -1.65
N ALA A 241 26.95 -11.34 -1.33
CA ALA A 241 26.04 -11.98 -2.27
C ALA A 241 25.55 -11.02 -3.37
N ALA A 242 25.27 -9.76 -3.04
CA ALA A 242 24.89 -8.72 -4.00
C ALA A 242 26.03 -8.36 -4.95
N ALA A 243 27.29 -8.41 -4.50
CA ALA A 243 28.45 -8.20 -5.36
C ALA A 243 28.50 -9.17 -6.55
N LEU A 244 27.98 -10.40 -6.39
CA LEU A 244 27.89 -11.37 -7.50
C LEU A 244 26.89 -10.98 -8.59
N LEU A 245 25.89 -10.13 -8.26
CA LEU A 245 24.95 -9.55 -9.21
C LEU A 245 25.51 -8.26 -9.84
N GLU A 246 26.38 -7.55 -9.12
CA GLU A 246 27.07 -6.33 -9.60
C GLU A 246 28.23 -6.65 -10.54
N ASP A 247 28.88 -7.81 -10.36
CA ASP A 247 30.01 -8.28 -11.16
C ASP A 247 29.58 -8.82 -12.53
N VAL A 248 29.04 -7.91 -13.34
CA VAL A 248 28.71 -8.13 -14.76
C VAL A 248 29.40 -7.08 -15.63
N PRO A 249 29.74 -7.40 -16.90
CA PRO A 249 30.28 -6.43 -17.84
C PRO A 249 29.42 -5.17 -17.91
N GLY A 250 30.03 -4.00 -18.12
CA GLY A 250 29.31 -2.72 -18.13
C GLY A 250 28.10 -2.69 -19.07
N SER A 251 28.18 -3.34 -20.23
CA SER A 251 27.08 -3.46 -21.20
C SER A 251 25.90 -4.33 -20.73
N GLN A 252 26.12 -5.15 -19.70
CA GLN A 252 25.11 -6.03 -19.08
C GLN A 252 24.50 -5.44 -17.81
N ARG A 253 25.06 -4.34 -17.28
CA ARG A 253 24.47 -3.61 -16.16
C ARG A 253 23.08 -3.11 -16.55
N ASP A 254 22.13 -3.37 -15.68
CA ASP A 254 20.73 -3.05 -15.93
C ASP A 254 20.36 -1.73 -15.26
N TRP A 255 20.65 -0.62 -15.95
CA TRP A 255 20.28 0.71 -15.46
C TRP A 255 18.78 0.95 -15.62
N HIS A 256 18.17 1.48 -14.56
CA HIS A 256 16.75 1.77 -14.54
C HIS A 256 16.40 2.83 -15.61
N PRO A 257 15.33 2.63 -16.41
CA PRO A 257 14.95 3.57 -17.47
C PRO A 257 14.73 5.00 -16.96
N GLY A 258 15.41 5.96 -17.57
CA GLY A 258 15.29 7.38 -17.21
C GLY A 258 16.00 7.78 -15.91
N SER A 259 16.86 6.92 -15.35
CA SER A 259 17.65 7.24 -14.15
C SER A 259 18.98 7.93 -14.42
N ASP A 260 19.34 8.15 -15.69
CA ASP A 260 20.64 8.71 -16.07
C ASP A 260 21.82 7.89 -15.49
N GLU A 261 21.71 6.56 -15.53
CA GLU A 261 22.71 5.62 -14.99
C GLU A 261 23.01 5.84 -13.49
N LYS A 262 22.02 6.31 -12.72
CA LYS A 262 22.12 6.45 -11.27
C LYS A 262 21.49 5.28 -10.52
N VAL A 263 20.50 4.60 -11.10
CA VAL A 263 19.79 3.49 -10.42
C VAL A 263 20.09 2.17 -11.13
N LEU A 264 20.82 1.29 -10.47
CA LEU A 264 21.17 -0.04 -10.96
C LEU A 264 20.21 -1.09 -10.40
N ASP A 265 19.46 -1.74 -11.27
CA ASP A 265 18.53 -2.80 -10.94
C ASP A 265 19.27 -4.15 -10.89
N LEU A 266 19.43 -4.74 -9.69
CA LEU A 266 20.05 -6.07 -9.54
C LEU A 266 19.02 -7.19 -9.69
N VAL A 267 17.86 -7.02 -9.04
CA VAL A 267 16.68 -7.87 -9.18
C VAL A 267 15.49 -6.92 -9.28
N HIS A 268 14.84 -6.85 -10.44
CA HIS A 268 13.67 -6.00 -10.61
C HIS A 268 12.46 -6.80 -11.10
N PRO A 269 11.29 -6.71 -10.43
CA PRO A 269 10.11 -7.51 -10.77
C PRO A 269 9.47 -7.15 -12.11
N SER A 270 9.70 -5.93 -12.62
CA SER A 270 9.30 -5.54 -13.98
C SER A 270 10.13 -6.14 -15.10
N LEU A 271 11.21 -6.89 -14.80
CA LEU A 271 11.96 -7.62 -15.81
C LEU A 271 11.45 -9.07 -15.85
N TRP A 272 11.09 -9.55 -17.04
CA TRP A 272 10.32 -10.79 -17.23
C TRP A 272 9.02 -10.89 -16.41
N PRO A 273 8.14 -9.86 -16.42
CA PRO A 273 6.84 -9.94 -15.74
C PRO A 273 5.95 -10.99 -16.44
N LEU A 274 4.83 -11.34 -15.81
CA LEU A 274 3.75 -11.99 -16.53
C LEU A 274 3.21 -11.02 -17.59
N VAL A 275 3.07 -11.49 -18.83
CA VAL A 275 2.44 -10.78 -19.94
C VAL A 275 1.22 -11.58 -20.37
N PHE A 276 0.02 -11.06 -20.13
CA PHE A 276 -1.20 -11.73 -20.56
C PHE A 276 -1.24 -11.89 -22.09
N GLY A 277 -1.79 -12.99 -22.58
CA GLY A 277 -1.74 -13.36 -24.00
C GLY A 277 -0.41 -13.96 -24.46
N ARG A 278 0.62 -14.03 -23.60
CA ARG A 278 1.96 -14.50 -23.98
C ARG A 278 2.63 -15.42 -22.98
N SER A 279 2.68 -15.05 -21.70
CA SER A 279 3.27 -15.86 -20.64
C SER A 279 2.56 -17.20 -20.54
N ARG A 280 3.31 -18.24 -20.15
CA ARG A 280 2.79 -19.59 -20.03
C ARG A 280 2.54 -19.96 -18.58
N ILE A 281 1.51 -20.76 -18.34
CA ILE A 281 1.13 -21.30 -17.03
C ILE A 281 1.05 -22.83 -17.07
N ILE A 282 1.51 -23.45 -15.99
CA ILE A 282 1.27 -24.85 -15.67
C ILE A 282 0.12 -24.86 -14.66
N SER A 283 -1.04 -25.36 -15.08
CA SER A 283 -2.27 -25.27 -14.30
C SER A 283 -2.62 -26.54 -13.54
N ASP A 284 -1.96 -27.66 -13.81
CA ASP A 284 -2.23 -28.97 -13.21
C ASP A 284 -1.32 -29.29 -12.01
N LYS A 285 -0.25 -28.52 -11.80
CA LYS A 285 0.71 -28.71 -10.71
C LYS A 285 1.44 -27.43 -10.34
N HIS A 286 2.00 -27.43 -9.15
CA HIS A 286 2.88 -26.36 -8.66
C HIS A 286 4.33 -26.61 -9.06
N ILE A 287 5.01 -25.55 -9.50
CA ILE A 287 6.41 -25.56 -9.90
C ILE A 287 7.28 -25.32 -8.66
N THR A 288 8.00 -26.35 -8.25
CA THR A 288 8.92 -26.26 -7.11
C THR A 288 10.25 -25.60 -7.51
N LEU A 289 10.91 -24.96 -6.55
CA LEU A 289 12.18 -24.26 -6.72
C LEU A 289 13.29 -25.14 -7.32
N ASP A 290 13.32 -26.43 -6.97
CA ASP A 290 14.31 -27.39 -7.46
C ASP A 290 14.03 -27.85 -8.90
N LYS A 291 12.78 -27.82 -9.35
CA LYS A 291 12.35 -28.31 -10.68
C LYS A 291 11.98 -27.20 -11.66
N CYS A 292 12.01 -25.93 -11.25
CA CYS A 292 11.51 -24.85 -12.08
C CYS A 292 12.26 -24.70 -13.42
N LEU A 293 13.57 -25.00 -13.43
CA LEU A 293 14.38 -24.91 -14.65
C LEU A 293 13.99 -25.97 -15.69
N ASP A 294 13.51 -27.14 -15.26
CA ASP A 294 13.07 -28.22 -16.15
C ASP A 294 11.75 -27.87 -16.86
N HIS A 295 11.02 -26.90 -16.33
CA HIS A 295 9.77 -26.41 -16.88
C HIS A 295 9.93 -25.17 -17.76
N CYS A 296 11.14 -24.66 -17.95
CA CYS A 296 11.38 -23.42 -18.68
C CYS A 296 10.81 -23.48 -20.11
N GLY A 297 9.94 -22.52 -20.46
CA GLY A 297 9.25 -22.46 -21.75
C GLY A 297 8.04 -23.39 -21.93
N SER A 298 7.74 -24.24 -20.95
CA SER A 298 6.59 -25.15 -20.98
C SER A 298 5.29 -24.47 -20.52
N GLY A 299 4.17 -25.20 -20.58
CA GLY A 299 2.85 -24.70 -20.17
C GLY A 299 2.01 -24.12 -21.32
N LYS A 300 0.78 -23.75 -20.99
CA LYS A 300 -0.21 -23.16 -21.91
C LYS A 300 -0.17 -21.65 -21.81
N VAL A 301 -0.43 -20.94 -22.91
CA VAL A 301 -0.49 -19.47 -22.90
C VAL A 301 -1.64 -19.02 -22.02
N ILE A 302 -1.37 -18.06 -21.12
CA ILE A 302 -2.38 -17.40 -20.30
C ILE A 302 -3.19 -16.49 -21.23
N PRO A 303 -4.52 -16.62 -21.30
CA PRO A 303 -5.35 -15.76 -22.15
C PRO A 303 -5.31 -14.31 -21.68
N GLU A 304 -5.63 -13.38 -22.59
CA GLU A 304 -5.84 -11.98 -22.20
C GLU A 304 -7.10 -11.86 -21.32
N PRO A 305 -7.01 -11.22 -20.15
CA PRO A 305 -8.15 -11.07 -19.27
C PRO A 305 -9.17 -10.12 -19.91
N LYS A 306 -10.45 -10.50 -19.80
CA LYS A 306 -11.53 -9.57 -20.10
C LYS A 306 -11.51 -8.43 -19.09
N ARG A 307 -11.87 -7.23 -19.53
CA ARG A 307 -11.99 -6.08 -18.63
C ARG A 307 -13.10 -6.35 -17.60
N PRO A 308 -12.82 -6.25 -16.30
CA PRO A 308 -13.86 -6.39 -15.28
C PRO A 308 -14.73 -5.13 -15.19
N HIS A 309 -15.99 -5.31 -14.81
CA HIS A 309 -16.87 -4.22 -14.38
C HIS A 309 -16.58 -3.96 -12.90
N LEU A 310 -16.01 -2.80 -12.57
CA LEU A 310 -15.87 -2.36 -11.17
C LEU A 310 -17.18 -1.70 -10.74
N ARG A 311 -17.66 -1.97 -9.52
CA ARG A 311 -18.91 -1.41 -9.00
C ARG A 311 -18.72 0.10 -8.80
N MET A 312 -19.57 0.91 -9.43
CA MET A 312 -19.68 2.34 -9.10
C MET A 312 -20.78 2.50 -8.06
N PRO A 313 -20.59 3.29 -6.98
CA PRO A 313 -21.67 3.61 -6.07
C PRO A 313 -22.82 4.32 -6.79
N ASP A 314 -24.05 4.00 -6.39
CA ASP A 314 -25.25 4.62 -6.92
C ASP A 314 -25.21 6.16 -6.74
N GLY A 315 -25.31 6.89 -7.85
CA GLY A 315 -25.49 8.36 -7.85
C GLY A 315 -24.45 9.18 -8.63
N LEU A 316 -23.28 8.62 -9.00
CA LEU A 316 -22.23 9.38 -9.71
C LEU A 316 -22.24 9.12 -11.24
N ARG A 317 -23.31 9.54 -11.93
CA ARG A 317 -23.50 9.32 -13.38
C ARG A 317 -22.64 10.18 -14.33
N SER A 318 -21.53 10.80 -13.89
CA SER A 318 -20.83 11.78 -14.75
C SER A 318 -19.30 11.89 -14.62
N PHE A 319 -18.56 10.81 -14.34
CA PHE A 319 -17.12 10.80 -14.59
C PHE A 319 -16.67 9.48 -15.24
N THR A 320 -16.90 9.44 -16.57
CA THR A 320 -16.31 8.64 -17.66
C THR A 320 -15.81 7.20 -17.41
N GLU A 321 -16.29 6.29 -18.27
CA GLU A 321 -15.81 4.91 -18.52
C GLU A 321 -14.28 4.77 -18.76
N ASP A 322 -13.56 5.88 -18.97
CA ASP A 322 -12.09 5.92 -19.07
C ASP A 322 -11.36 5.76 -17.72
N ASN A 323 -12.03 6.01 -16.60
CA ASN A 323 -11.39 6.19 -15.28
C ASN A 323 -11.07 4.87 -14.55
N ASP A 324 -11.79 3.79 -14.85
CA ASP A 324 -11.55 2.43 -14.30
C ASP A 324 -10.42 1.68 -15.04
N LYS A 325 -10.05 2.15 -16.24
CA LYS A 325 -9.18 1.42 -17.18
C LYS A 325 -7.73 1.21 -16.69
N ARG A 326 -7.31 1.87 -15.61
CA ARG A 326 -5.90 1.96 -15.17
C ARG A 326 -5.60 1.37 -13.78
N ALA A 327 -6.60 1.14 -12.91
CA ALA A 327 -6.34 0.57 -11.58
C ALA A 327 -5.83 -0.88 -11.64
N LEU A 328 -6.27 -1.62 -12.66
CA LEU A 328 -5.87 -2.99 -12.99
C LEU A 328 -5.09 -2.99 -14.30
N SER A 329 -3.96 -3.71 -14.36
CA SER A 329 -3.27 -3.94 -15.62
C SER A 329 -3.84 -5.15 -16.35
N LEU A 330 -4.39 -4.94 -17.55
CA LEU A 330 -4.83 -6.03 -18.44
C LEU A 330 -3.66 -6.66 -19.21
N ARG A 331 -2.47 -6.06 -19.16
CA ARG A 331 -1.28 -6.49 -19.92
C ARG A 331 -0.27 -7.21 -19.04
N TYR A 332 -0.07 -6.73 -17.82
CA TYR A 332 1.08 -7.11 -17.01
C TYR A 332 0.72 -7.49 -15.57
N GLN A 333 1.52 -8.38 -14.99
CA GLN A 333 1.50 -8.64 -13.55
C GLN A 333 2.91 -8.98 -13.08
N TRP A 334 3.34 -8.41 -11.96
CA TRP A 334 4.53 -8.90 -11.25
C TRP A 334 4.30 -10.31 -10.72
N LEU A 335 5.35 -11.13 -10.79
CA LEU A 335 5.32 -12.52 -10.35
C LEU A 335 5.92 -12.65 -8.94
N PRO A 336 5.11 -12.87 -7.90
CA PRO A 336 5.64 -13.21 -6.58
C PRO A 336 6.28 -14.60 -6.58
N CYS A 337 7.14 -14.84 -5.60
CA CYS A 337 7.52 -16.19 -5.17
C CYS A 337 6.63 -16.65 -4.02
N ASP A 338 6.33 -17.94 -3.99
CA ASP A 338 5.56 -18.57 -2.92
C ASP A 338 6.49 -18.92 -1.75
N VAL A 339 6.04 -18.63 -0.53
CA VAL A 339 6.81 -18.81 0.70
C VAL A 339 5.98 -19.57 1.72
N ASP A 340 6.48 -20.70 2.15
CA ASP A 340 5.86 -21.56 3.17
C ASP A 340 6.24 -21.09 4.57
N LEU A 341 5.22 -20.93 5.43
CA LEU A 341 5.36 -20.54 6.81
C LEU A 341 5.14 -21.71 7.79
N ALA A 342 4.63 -22.86 7.34
CA ALA A 342 4.24 -23.97 8.22
C ALA A 342 5.44 -24.65 8.93
N GLY A 343 6.66 -24.50 8.40
CA GLY A 343 7.87 -25.14 8.90
C GLY A 343 8.60 -24.39 10.04
N GLY A 344 7.96 -23.42 10.69
CA GLY A 344 8.53 -22.59 11.77
C GLY A 344 9.55 -21.55 11.32
N ARG A 345 10.03 -21.62 10.07
CA ARG A 345 10.80 -20.57 9.40
C ARG A 345 10.30 -20.41 7.96
N PRO A 346 10.26 -19.19 7.41
CA PRO A 346 9.87 -18.96 6.02
C PRO A 346 10.79 -19.72 5.06
N ARG A 347 10.20 -20.47 4.13
CA ARG A 347 10.93 -21.18 3.07
C ARG A 347 10.38 -20.87 1.70
N ILE A 348 11.24 -20.39 0.80
CA ILE A 348 10.86 -20.08 -0.57
C ILE A 348 10.62 -21.39 -1.33
N LYS A 349 9.42 -21.56 -1.89
CA LYS A 349 8.97 -22.77 -2.60
C LYS A 349 9.07 -22.66 -4.11
N SER A 350 9.03 -21.46 -4.67
CA SER A 350 9.15 -21.19 -6.10
C SER A 350 10.27 -20.18 -6.38
N TYR A 351 10.75 -20.08 -7.63
CA TYR A 351 11.87 -19.18 -7.94
C TYR A 351 11.49 -17.71 -7.74
N ILE A 352 12.44 -16.88 -7.31
CA ILE A 352 12.31 -15.41 -7.32
C ILE A 352 12.44 -14.96 -8.78
N ASN A 353 11.45 -14.21 -9.28
CA ASN A 353 11.51 -13.69 -10.64
C ASN A 353 12.80 -12.89 -10.86
N ASN A 354 13.46 -13.11 -12.00
CA ASN A 354 14.74 -12.50 -12.36
C ASN A 354 15.93 -12.88 -11.44
N LEU A 355 15.83 -13.96 -10.65
CA LEU A 355 16.96 -14.44 -9.83
C LEU A 355 17.17 -15.95 -9.99
N HIS A 356 18.26 -16.34 -10.67
CA HIS A 356 18.53 -17.74 -10.99
C HIS A 356 18.70 -18.60 -9.71
N PRO A 357 17.89 -19.66 -9.52
CA PRO A 357 17.79 -20.39 -8.23
C PRO A 357 19.03 -21.21 -7.85
N VAL A 358 19.78 -21.71 -8.83
CA VAL A 358 21.03 -22.45 -8.58
C VAL A 358 22.23 -21.50 -8.38
N ARG A 359 22.48 -20.59 -9.34
CA ARG A 359 23.60 -19.64 -9.31
C ARG A 359 23.59 -18.72 -8.09
N TYR A 360 22.41 -18.27 -7.66
CA TYR A 360 22.26 -17.32 -6.56
C TYR A 360 21.59 -17.92 -5.33
N LYS A 361 21.79 -19.21 -5.07
CA LYS A 361 21.21 -19.93 -3.92
C LYS A 361 21.45 -19.23 -2.57
N ALA A 362 22.62 -18.61 -2.39
CA ALA A 362 22.93 -17.86 -1.18
C ALA A 362 21.99 -16.65 -0.96
N ILE A 363 21.58 -15.97 -2.05
CA ILE A 363 20.64 -14.85 -1.98
C ILE A 363 19.26 -15.35 -1.54
N TYR A 364 18.78 -16.48 -2.04
CA TYR A 364 17.49 -17.06 -1.58
C TYR A 364 17.46 -17.27 -0.07
N SER A 365 18.52 -17.87 0.51
CA SER A 365 18.60 -18.07 1.96
C SER A 365 18.65 -16.74 2.74
N LEU A 366 19.27 -15.70 2.19
CA LEU A 366 19.28 -14.37 2.79
C LEU A 366 17.89 -13.71 2.72
N ILE A 367 17.17 -13.86 1.60
CA ILE A 367 15.80 -13.37 1.48
C ILE A 367 14.86 -14.11 2.45
N GLU A 368 14.99 -15.43 2.63
CA GLU A 368 14.25 -16.18 3.66
C GLU A 368 14.47 -15.59 5.06
N GLU A 369 15.72 -15.24 5.41
CA GLU A 369 16.07 -14.58 6.69
C GLU A 369 15.45 -13.18 6.81
N LEU A 370 15.46 -12.39 5.74
CA LEU A 370 14.82 -11.07 5.72
C LEU A 370 13.29 -11.17 5.84
N ILE A 371 12.65 -12.13 5.17
CA ILE A 371 11.21 -12.40 5.31
C ILE A 371 10.87 -12.73 6.77
N ALA A 372 11.65 -13.61 7.41
CA ALA A 372 11.45 -13.97 8.81
C ALA A 372 11.49 -12.75 9.74
N ARG A 373 12.43 -11.83 9.51
CA ARG A 373 12.58 -10.59 10.27
C ARG A 373 11.47 -9.57 9.98
N SER A 374 10.80 -9.68 8.83
CA SER A 374 9.68 -8.81 8.45
C SER A 374 8.35 -9.21 9.09
N LEU A 375 8.13 -10.50 9.41
CA LEU A 375 6.82 -11.00 9.83
C LEU A 375 6.19 -10.20 11.00
N PRO A 376 6.89 -9.91 12.11
CA PRO A 376 6.29 -9.17 13.22
C PRO A 376 5.90 -7.73 12.84
N ALA A 377 6.67 -7.09 11.97
CA ALA A 377 6.37 -5.74 11.52
C ALA A 377 5.24 -5.72 10.48
N TRP A 378 5.22 -6.69 9.55
CA TRP A 378 4.12 -6.86 8.60
C TRP A 378 2.79 -7.14 9.29
N ASP A 379 2.78 -7.96 10.34
CA ASP A 379 1.60 -8.22 11.16
C ASP A 379 0.96 -6.91 11.65
N ILE A 380 1.76 -6.06 12.30
CA ILE A 380 1.29 -4.80 12.87
C ILE A 380 0.84 -3.82 11.78
N VAL A 381 1.60 -3.63 10.69
CA VAL A 381 1.18 -2.65 9.67
C VAL A 381 -0.09 -3.07 8.93
N CYS A 382 -0.29 -4.37 8.71
CA CYS A 382 -1.51 -4.90 8.07
C CYS A 382 -2.73 -4.83 9.00
N ARG A 383 -2.57 -5.12 10.30
CA ARG A 383 -3.62 -4.93 11.32
C ARG A 383 -3.96 -3.46 11.53
N SER A 384 -2.94 -2.60 11.57
CA SER A 384 -3.10 -1.15 11.63
C SER A 384 -3.85 -0.62 10.41
N ALA A 385 -3.56 -1.13 9.21
CA ALA A 385 -4.28 -0.75 7.99
C ALA A 385 -5.78 -1.12 8.07
N ARG A 386 -6.13 -2.22 8.73
CA ARG A 386 -7.53 -2.60 9.05
C ARG A 386 -8.14 -1.80 10.21
N LYS A 387 -7.47 -0.75 10.70
CA LYS A 387 -7.92 0.13 11.79
C LYS A 387 -8.18 -0.60 13.12
N GLU A 388 -7.48 -1.70 13.35
CA GLU A 388 -7.52 -2.44 14.63
C GLU A 388 -6.98 -1.58 15.78
N PHE A 389 -5.93 -0.81 15.51
CA PHE A 389 -5.31 0.11 16.47
C PHE A 389 -5.76 1.54 16.22
N ARG A 390 -6.05 2.28 17.31
CA ARG A 390 -6.49 3.69 17.25
C ARG A 390 -5.48 4.61 17.93
N PHE A 391 -4.62 5.25 17.13
CA PHE A 391 -3.69 6.29 17.60
C PHE A 391 -4.42 7.63 17.83
N LYS A 392 -5.24 7.68 18.88
CA LYS A 392 -6.05 8.87 19.22
C LYS A 392 -5.33 9.73 20.27
N ARG A 393 -4.62 10.76 19.82
CA ARG A 393 -3.98 11.77 20.68
C ARG A 393 -4.90 12.95 21.01
N PHE A 394 -5.87 13.23 20.13
CA PHE A 394 -6.79 14.38 20.24
C PHE A 394 -8.26 13.93 20.25
N GLY A 395 -9.12 14.78 20.82
CA GLY A 395 -10.57 14.67 20.67
C GLY A 395 -11.04 14.97 19.24
N THR A 396 -12.28 14.59 18.92
CA THR A 396 -12.90 14.99 17.66
C THR A 396 -13.20 16.48 17.70
N VAL A 397 -12.80 17.22 16.66
CA VAL A 397 -13.16 18.64 16.51
C VAL A 397 -14.50 18.72 15.82
N HIS A 398 -15.50 19.24 16.52
CA HIS A 398 -16.87 19.40 16.00
C HIS A 398 -17.14 20.81 15.50
N GLU A 399 -16.35 21.79 15.92
CA GLU A 399 -16.58 23.20 15.61
C GLU A 399 -15.26 23.97 15.58
N ILE A 400 -15.11 24.86 14.60
CA ILE A 400 -14.00 25.82 14.54
C ILE A 400 -14.41 27.07 15.34
N LYS A 401 -13.65 27.38 16.39
CA LYS A 401 -13.92 28.52 17.27
C LYS A 401 -12.79 29.53 17.25
N TRP A 402 -13.16 30.79 17.11
CA TRP A 402 -12.27 31.93 17.27
C TRP A 402 -12.61 32.66 18.56
N THR A 403 -11.60 32.99 19.34
CA THR A 403 -11.73 33.87 20.50
C THR A 403 -11.50 35.31 20.05
N CYS A 404 -12.55 36.13 20.12
CA CYS A 404 -12.51 37.56 19.75
C CYS A 404 -11.97 38.40 20.92
N ASN A 405 -10.87 39.13 20.69
CA ASN A 405 -10.29 40.05 21.67
C ASN A 405 -10.75 41.51 21.47
N VAL A 406 -11.60 41.78 20.48
CA VAL A 406 -12.14 43.12 20.13
C VAL A 406 -13.67 43.12 20.02
N PRO A 407 -14.40 42.63 21.05
CA PRO A 407 -15.85 42.49 20.98
C PRO A 407 -16.57 43.83 20.73
N GLU A 408 -16.00 44.94 21.20
CA GLU A 408 -16.54 46.29 20.98
C GLU A 408 -16.57 46.74 19.51
N ILE A 409 -15.69 46.18 18.67
CA ILE A 409 -15.68 46.42 17.23
C ILE A 409 -16.65 45.45 16.55
N CYS A 410 -16.49 44.15 16.78
CA CYS A 410 -17.28 43.11 16.13
C CYS A 410 -18.77 43.16 16.46
N ALA A 411 -19.13 43.51 17.70
CA ALA A 411 -20.53 43.63 18.10
C ALA A 411 -21.26 44.78 17.39
N LYS A 412 -20.56 45.88 17.08
CA LYS A 412 -21.13 47.01 16.31
C LYS A 412 -21.46 46.62 14.87
N LEU A 413 -20.73 45.65 14.32
CA LEU A 413 -20.87 45.17 12.94
C LEU A 413 -21.61 43.82 12.88
N HIS A 414 -22.35 43.47 13.93
CA HIS A 414 -23.24 42.31 14.00
C HIS A 414 -22.56 40.94 13.75
N GLY A 415 -21.28 40.81 14.06
CA GLY A 415 -20.55 39.54 13.94
C GLY A 415 -19.04 39.74 13.87
N CYS A 416 -18.28 38.65 13.95
CA CYS A 416 -16.83 38.69 13.77
C CYS A 416 -16.50 38.38 12.30
N TYR A 417 -16.04 39.38 11.55
CA TYR A 417 -15.61 39.25 10.16
C TYR A 417 -14.24 39.91 9.97
N GLN A 418 -13.43 39.37 9.05
CA GLN A 418 -12.12 39.94 8.70
C GLN A 418 -12.24 41.39 8.19
N SER A 419 -13.33 41.69 7.47
CA SER A 419 -13.66 43.03 6.98
C SER A 419 -14.06 44.04 8.06
N ASN A 420 -14.16 43.62 9.33
CA ASN A 420 -14.43 44.53 10.45
C ASN A 420 -13.19 45.36 10.85
N ARG A 421 -12.03 45.14 10.22
CA ARG A 421 -10.82 45.91 10.46
C ARG A 421 -11.13 47.42 10.37
N PRO A 422 -10.81 48.21 11.40
CA PRO A 422 -10.90 49.66 11.30
C PRO A 422 -9.98 50.18 10.18
N LEU A 423 -10.55 50.94 9.26
CA LEU A 423 -9.81 51.57 8.17
C LEU A 423 -9.01 52.76 8.68
N ALA A 424 -7.83 52.98 8.11
CA ALA A 424 -7.02 54.17 8.37
C ALA A 424 -7.60 55.40 7.67
N ASP A 425 -7.26 56.60 8.15
CA ASP A 425 -7.70 57.85 7.52
C ASP A 425 -7.25 57.92 6.05
N GLY A 426 -8.21 57.94 5.13
CA GLY A 426 -7.98 57.98 3.68
C GLY A 426 -7.99 56.61 2.97
N GLU A 427 -8.18 55.49 3.70
CA GLU A 427 -8.55 54.20 3.10
C GLU A 427 -10.05 54.22 2.75
N ASP A 428 -10.39 53.90 1.50
CA ASP A 428 -11.77 53.64 1.05
C ASP A 428 -11.85 52.23 0.46
N TYR A 429 -12.88 51.47 0.87
CA TYR A 429 -13.17 50.14 0.35
C TYR A 429 -13.69 50.20 -1.09
N ASP A 430 -14.23 51.35 -1.51
CA ASP A 430 -14.89 51.56 -2.79
C ASP A 430 -13.99 52.24 -3.82
N SER A 431 -12.92 51.53 -4.24
CA SER A 431 -12.37 51.78 -5.57
C SER A 431 -12.79 50.61 -6.45
N GLY A 432 -13.80 50.83 -7.32
CA GLY A 432 -14.25 49.93 -8.38
C GLY A 432 -13.19 49.65 -9.46
N SER A 433 -11.94 49.46 -9.03
CA SER A 433 -10.76 49.17 -9.82
C SER A 433 -10.30 47.78 -9.41
N GLU A 434 -10.67 46.77 -10.20
CA GLU A 434 -10.11 45.41 -10.20
C GLU A 434 -8.62 45.40 -10.64
N THR A 435 -7.81 46.36 -10.18
CA THR A 435 -6.36 46.32 -10.34
C THR A 435 -5.76 45.62 -9.12
N SER A 436 -5.10 44.49 -9.35
CA SER A 436 -4.98 43.44 -8.32
C SER A 436 -4.16 43.84 -7.08
N SER A 437 -3.26 44.82 -7.15
CA SER A 437 -2.35 45.15 -6.04
C SER A 437 -3.00 45.85 -4.85
N VAL A 438 -4.02 46.70 -5.06
CA VAL A 438 -4.67 47.45 -3.95
C VAL A 438 -5.63 46.55 -3.17
N PHE A 439 -6.34 45.68 -3.90
CA PHE A 439 -7.22 44.67 -3.31
C PHE A 439 -6.43 43.61 -2.52
N GLU A 440 -5.31 43.11 -3.07
CA GLU A 440 -4.41 42.17 -2.39
C GLU A 440 -3.86 42.75 -1.07
N GLU A 441 -3.50 44.04 -1.07
CA GLU A 441 -3.00 44.72 0.12
C GLU A 441 -4.08 44.91 1.20
N GLY A 442 -5.31 45.25 0.80
CA GLY A 442 -6.46 45.35 1.72
C GLY A 442 -6.79 44.02 2.40
N GLU A 443 -6.81 42.93 1.64
CA GLU A 443 -7.01 41.57 2.17
C GLU A 443 -5.87 41.14 3.10
N ARG A 444 -4.61 41.49 2.77
CA ARG A 444 -3.45 41.27 3.65
C ARG A 444 -3.64 41.97 4.99
N LEU A 445 -4.01 43.26 4.99
CA LEU A 445 -4.22 44.03 6.21
C LEU A 445 -5.40 43.51 7.05
N ASN A 446 -6.50 43.11 6.39
CA ASN A 446 -7.65 42.48 7.05
C ASN A 446 -7.24 41.17 7.74
N TRP A 447 -6.44 40.34 7.06
CA TRP A 447 -5.91 39.11 7.62
C TRP A 447 -4.97 39.35 8.79
N GLU A 448 -4.06 40.33 8.69
CA GLU A 448 -3.14 40.71 9.77
C GLU A 448 -3.92 41.13 11.02
N TRP A 449 -4.86 42.07 10.86
CA TRP A 449 -5.73 42.50 11.95
C TRP A 449 -6.52 41.34 12.55
N TRP A 450 -7.11 40.48 11.72
CA TRP A 450 -7.84 39.29 12.19
C TRP A 450 -6.92 38.35 12.97
N SER A 451 -5.74 38.04 12.44
CA SER A 451 -4.79 37.13 13.08
C SER A 451 -4.26 37.64 14.43
N GLU A 452 -4.20 38.95 14.61
CA GLU A 452 -3.80 39.60 15.86
C GLU A 452 -4.94 39.61 16.88
N THR A 453 -6.16 39.94 16.44
CA THR A 453 -7.31 40.20 17.32
C THR A 453 -8.20 38.97 17.57
N HIS A 454 -8.17 37.98 16.68
CA HIS A 454 -8.94 36.75 16.77
C HIS A 454 -7.98 35.56 16.84
N LYS A 455 -7.97 34.88 17.98
CA LYS A 455 -7.12 33.69 18.18
C LYS A 455 -7.95 32.44 18.00
N ILE A 456 -7.50 31.56 17.11
CA ILE A 456 -8.15 30.26 16.92
C ILE A 456 -7.93 29.38 18.14
N ASN A 457 -8.99 28.69 18.56
CA ASN A 457 -8.94 27.76 19.67
C ASN A 457 -8.44 26.41 19.19
N CYS A 458 -7.12 26.25 19.12
CA CYS A 458 -6.50 24.98 18.77
C CYS A 458 -6.71 23.94 19.88
N PRO A 459 -7.17 22.72 19.56
CA PRO A 459 -7.34 21.65 20.54
C PRO A 459 -6.00 21.24 21.18
N GLU A 460 -6.03 20.95 22.47
CA GLU A 460 -4.93 20.28 23.18
C GLU A 460 -5.09 18.75 23.11
N PRO A 461 -3.99 17.98 23.22
CA PRO A 461 -4.08 16.54 23.27
C PRO A 461 -4.78 16.06 24.55
N LEU A 462 -5.37 14.87 24.49
CA LEU A 462 -6.09 14.26 25.61
C LEU A 462 -5.10 13.80 26.69
N GLU A 463 -5.30 14.23 27.94
CA GLU A 463 -4.41 13.90 29.06
C GLU A 463 -4.41 12.38 29.38
N ASP A 464 -5.55 11.73 29.16
CA ASP A 464 -5.76 10.30 29.34
C ASP A 464 -5.43 9.46 28.10
N ALA A 465 -4.95 10.07 27.00
CA ALA A 465 -4.51 9.35 25.80
C ALA A 465 -3.54 8.23 26.17
N ARG A 466 -3.83 7.01 25.74
CA ARG A 466 -2.97 5.85 25.92
C ARG A 466 -2.40 5.43 24.57
N TYR A 467 -1.12 5.08 24.59
CA TYR A 467 -0.49 4.48 23.42
C TYR A 467 -1.14 3.09 23.17
N PRO A 468 -1.64 2.82 21.95
CA PRO A 468 -2.49 1.65 21.70
C PRO A 468 -1.73 0.35 21.49
N LEU A 469 -0.41 0.42 21.30
CA LEU A 469 0.44 -0.75 21.06
C LEU A 469 1.26 -1.10 22.31
N ASP A 470 1.57 -2.37 22.45
CA ASP A 470 2.56 -2.92 23.38
C ASP A 470 3.33 -4.06 22.71
N ALA A 471 4.32 -4.62 23.41
CA ALA A 471 5.20 -5.64 22.85
C ALA A 471 4.48 -6.97 22.51
N SER A 472 3.36 -7.29 23.18
CA SER A 472 2.62 -8.53 22.95
C SER A 472 1.95 -8.57 21.58
N HIS A 473 1.52 -7.42 21.07
CA HIS A 473 0.94 -7.30 19.73
C HIS A 473 1.92 -7.74 18.64
N PHE A 474 3.23 -7.49 18.82
CA PHE A 474 4.27 -7.90 17.86
C PHE A 474 4.61 -9.38 17.94
N GLN A 475 4.07 -10.10 18.93
CA GLN A 475 4.31 -11.52 19.15
C GLN A 475 3.10 -12.38 18.76
N SER A 476 1.95 -11.79 18.45
CA SER A 476 0.70 -12.54 18.26
C SER A 476 0.51 -13.15 16.88
N GLU A 477 1.21 -12.65 15.85
CA GLU A 477 1.12 -13.12 14.45
C GLU A 477 -0.34 -13.26 13.94
N GLU A 478 -1.25 -12.41 14.42
CA GLU A 478 -2.68 -12.50 14.14
C GLU A 478 -3.04 -12.36 12.65
N PHE A 479 -2.32 -11.52 11.91
CA PHE A 479 -2.50 -11.36 10.48
C PHE A 479 -2.11 -12.63 9.70
N PHE A 480 -1.08 -13.35 10.19
CA PHE A 480 -0.63 -14.62 9.60
C PHE A 480 -1.28 -15.85 10.25
N ASN A 481 -2.23 -15.66 11.16
CA ASN A 481 -2.92 -16.75 11.82
C ASN A 481 -3.65 -17.61 10.78
N LYS A 482 -3.39 -18.92 10.80
CA LYS A 482 -3.89 -19.92 9.82
C LYS A 482 -3.41 -19.70 8.38
N VAL A 483 -2.42 -18.83 8.15
CA VAL A 483 -1.79 -18.65 6.84
C VAL A 483 -0.58 -19.58 6.73
N SER A 484 -0.70 -20.66 5.96
CA SER A 484 0.40 -21.61 5.73
C SER A 484 1.38 -21.15 4.65
N GLN A 485 0.94 -20.28 3.74
CA GLN A 485 1.74 -19.80 2.62
C GLN A 485 1.44 -18.32 2.34
N ILE A 486 2.49 -17.56 2.05
CA ILE A 486 2.41 -16.16 1.59
C ILE A 486 3.10 -16.01 0.23
N GLN A 487 2.86 -14.87 -0.40
CA GLN A 487 3.46 -14.50 -1.68
C GLN A 487 4.29 -13.23 -1.53
N VAL A 488 5.55 -13.27 -1.96
CA VAL A 488 6.49 -12.15 -1.80
C VAL A 488 7.14 -11.82 -3.14
N ILE A 489 7.09 -10.55 -3.52
CA ILE A 489 7.82 -10.00 -4.67
C ILE A 489 9.13 -9.39 -4.13
N VAL A 490 10.25 -9.72 -4.77
CA VAL A 490 11.59 -9.27 -4.35
C VAL A 490 12.14 -8.25 -5.34
N LYS A 491 12.71 -7.17 -4.81
CA LYS A 491 13.45 -6.18 -5.58
C LYS A 491 14.78 -5.86 -4.88
N MET A 492 15.85 -5.78 -5.64
CA MET A 492 17.18 -5.33 -5.20
C MET A 492 17.64 -4.23 -6.13
N ALA A 493 17.92 -3.06 -5.59
CA ALA A 493 18.31 -1.89 -6.36
C ALA A 493 19.39 -1.10 -5.63
N ASN A 494 20.30 -0.53 -6.40
CA ASN A 494 21.36 0.33 -5.91
C ASN A 494 21.23 1.71 -6.55
N ILE A 495 21.49 2.76 -5.78
CA ILE A 495 21.70 4.11 -6.29
C ILE A 495 23.19 4.37 -6.24
N HIS A 496 23.78 4.81 -7.35
CA HIS A 496 25.17 5.21 -7.49
C HIS A 496 25.24 6.68 -7.90
N LEU A 497 26.08 7.43 -7.19
CA LEU A 497 26.40 8.82 -7.47
C LEU A 497 27.90 8.93 -7.75
N THR A 498 28.28 9.77 -8.70
CA THR A 498 29.68 10.03 -9.06
C THR A 498 29.94 11.53 -8.98
N PRO A 499 31.20 11.99 -8.90
CA PRO A 499 31.51 13.43 -8.95
C PRO A 499 30.90 14.16 -10.17
N GLU A 500 30.72 13.46 -11.29
CA GLU A 500 30.08 14.01 -12.51
C GLU A 500 28.55 14.03 -12.43
N LYS A 501 27.96 13.16 -11.59
CA LYS A 501 26.53 12.99 -11.37
C LYS A 501 26.25 12.95 -9.85
N PRO A 502 26.44 14.07 -9.13
CA PRO A 502 26.56 14.05 -7.67
C PRO A 502 25.23 14.05 -6.92
N THR A 503 24.11 14.28 -7.60
CA THR A 503 22.78 14.43 -7.00
C THR A 503 21.80 13.35 -7.48
N TYR A 504 20.92 12.93 -6.59
CA TYR A 504 19.72 12.16 -6.87
C TYR A 504 18.49 13.02 -6.57
N ASP A 505 17.66 13.30 -7.57
CA ASP A 505 16.55 14.26 -7.48
C ASP A 505 15.33 13.74 -6.68
N GLY A 506 15.40 12.51 -6.16
CA GLY A 506 14.29 11.86 -5.47
C GLY A 506 13.38 11.05 -6.39
N GLY A 507 12.34 10.46 -5.78
CA GLY A 507 11.30 9.68 -6.46
C GLY A 507 9.97 10.42 -6.58
N SER A 508 9.08 9.91 -7.42
CA SER A 508 7.68 10.33 -7.46
C SER A 508 6.87 9.72 -6.31
N TRP A 509 5.80 10.38 -5.89
CA TRP A 509 4.81 9.78 -5.00
C TRP A 509 4.14 8.57 -5.65
N HIS A 510 4.13 7.43 -4.97
CA HIS A 510 3.49 6.19 -5.46
C HIS A 510 3.13 5.24 -4.32
N VAL A 511 2.28 4.27 -4.64
CA VAL A 511 2.15 2.99 -3.93
C VAL A 511 2.78 1.89 -4.78
N GLU A 512 3.06 0.74 -4.19
CA GLU A 512 3.68 -0.37 -4.90
C GLU A 512 2.64 -1.17 -5.69
N GLY A 513 2.95 -1.39 -6.96
CA GLY A 513 2.13 -2.21 -7.86
C GLY A 513 0.81 -1.61 -8.31
N GLN A 514 -0.04 -2.47 -8.87
CA GLN A 514 -1.43 -2.17 -9.27
C GLN A 514 -2.39 -3.11 -8.55
N LEU A 515 -3.70 -2.89 -8.69
CA LEU A 515 -4.73 -3.63 -7.94
C LEU A 515 -4.65 -5.14 -8.17
N ASN A 516 -4.28 -5.57 -9.38
CA ASN A 516 -4.17 -6.98 -9.76
C ASN A 516 -2.96 -7.70 -9.11
N GLU A 517 -2.08 -6.96 -8.45
CA GLU A 517 -0.93 -7.51 -7.75
C GLU A 517 -1.17 -7.67 -6.25
N HIS A 518 -2.29 -7.14 -5.73
CA HIS A 518 -2.75 -7.30 -4.35
C HIS A 518 -1.66 -7.04 -3.29
N ILE A 519 -0.68 -6.16 -3.58
CA ILE A 519 0.38 -5.81 -2.63
C ILE A 519 -0.25 -5.05 -1.46
N CYS A 520 -0.05 -5.54 -0.24
CA CYS A 520 -0.63 -4.96 0.97
C CYS A 520 0.39 -4.32 1.91
N ALA A 521 1.67 -4.73 1.85
CA ALA A 521 2.73 -4.15 2.67
C ALA A 521 4.10 -4.26 2.01
N THR A 522 5.01 -3.38 2.44
CA THR A 522 6.39 -3.30 1.96
C THR A 522 7.36 -3.41 3.13
N ALA A 523 8.47 -4.10 2.92
CA ALA A 523 9.65 -4.08 3.79
C ALA A 523 10.86 -3.58 2.98
N LEU A 524 11.60 -2.61 3.50
CA LEU A 524 12.82 -2.07 2.92
C LEU A 524 13.99 -2.28 3.88
N PHE A 525 15.11 -2.79 3.36
CA PHE A 525 16.34 -3.01 4.10
C PHE A 525 17.48 -2.22 3.47
N TYR A 526 17.98 -1.21 4.17
CA TYR A 526 19.09 -0.36 3.75
C TYR A 526 20.40 -0.99 4.21
N TYR A 527 20.92 -1.94 3.42
CA TYR A 527 21.99 -2.81 3.88
C TYR A 527 23.39 -2.25 3.66
N ASP A 528 23.59 -1.31 2.73
CA ASP A 528 24.93 -0.79 2.44
C ASP A 528 24.84 0.61 1.83
N SER A 529 25.38 1.61 2.50
CA SER A 529 25.38 2.99 2.01
C SER A 529 26.72 3.65 2.33
N ASP A 530 27.31 4.36 1.37
CA ASP A 530 28.57 5.08 1.56
C ASP A 530 28.56 6.42 0.84
N ASN A 531 29.22 7.40 1.45
CA ASN A 531 29.44 8.74 0.90
C ASN A 531 28.20 9.47 0.34
N ILE A 532 27.07 9.40 1.03
CA ILE A 532 25.86 10.16 0.70
C ILE A 532 25.41 11.01 1.88
N THR A 533 24.73 12.13 1.60
CA THR A 533 24.01 12.90 2.61
C THR A 533 22.84 12.11 3.18
N GLU A 534 22.22 12.61 4.25
CA GLU A 534 21.09 11.94 4.88
C GLU A 534 19.95 11.73 3.87
N SER A 535 19.55 10.47 3.66
CA SER A 535 18.40 10.11 2.84
C SER A 535 17.18 9.86 3.71
N SER A 536 15.99 10.11 3.18
CA SER A 536 14.73 9.84 3.86
C SER A 536 13.65 9.33 2.90
N LEU A 537 12.64 8.68 3.47
CA LEU A 537 11.44 8.25 2.77
C LEU A 537 10.25 9.01 3.36
N SER A 538 9.60 9.81 2.52
CA SER A 538 8.42 10.60 2.90
C SER A 538 7.16 9.81 2.69
N PHE A 539 6.18 10.03 3.56
CA PHE A 539 4.88 9.36 3.56
C PHE A 539 3.74 10.35 3.52
N ARG A 540 2.68 9.98 2.81
CA ARG A 540 1.40 10.68 2.79
C ARG A 540 0.25 9.71 2.57
N THR A 541 -0.95 10.11 2.96
CA THR A 541 -2.15 9.27 2.83
C THR A 541 -3.38 10.10 2.52
N GLN A 542 -4.45 9.46 2.08
CA GLN A 542 -5.73 10.12 1.84
C GLN A 542 -6.43 10.46 3.17
N ALA A 543 -6.78 11.73 3.34
CA ALA A 543 -7.60 12.22 4.44
C ALA A 543 -9.10 11.96 4.17
N ASP A 544 -9.84 11.68 5.24
CA ASP A 544 -11.28 11.44 5.20
C ASP A 544 -12.07 12.75 5.08
N ARG A 545 -12.17 13.26 3.84
CA ARG A 545 -12.91 14.49 3.54
C ARG A 545 -14.37 14.40 3.93
N ASP A 546 -15.04 13.31 3.60
CA ASP A 546 -16.49 13.18 3.76
C ASP A 546 -16.82 13.19 5.26
N ASN A 547 -16.07 12.43 6.06
CA ASN A 547 -16.23 12.45 7.51
C ASN A 547 -15.95 13.83 8.12
N LEU A 548 -14.91 14.53 7.65
CA LEU A 548 -14.58 15.87 8.16
C LEU A 548 -15.66 16.89 7.79
N ARG A 549 -16.07 16.94 6.52
CA ARG A 549 -17.09 17.88 6.03
C ARG A 549 -18.43 17.68 6.73
N ASP A 550 -18.87 16.43 6.86
CA ASP A 550 -20.21 16.14 7.38
C ASP A 550 -20.32 16.34 8.91
N ARG A 551 -19.19 16.44 9.63
CA ARG A 551 -19.16 16.53 11.11
C ARG A 551 -18.57 17.83 11.66
N LEU A 552 -17.92 18.64 10.83
CA LEU A 552 -17.28 19.89 11.25
C LEU A 552 -18.21 21.06 10.99
N SER A 553 -18.59 21.77 12.05
CA SER A 553 -19.26 23.05 11.95
C SER A 553 -18.23 24.18 11.81
N TYR A 554 -18.38 25.02 10.79
CA TYR A 554 -17.53 26.18 10.56
C TYR A 554 -18.33 27.27 9.85
N SER A 555 -17.91 28.53 9.99
CA SER A 555 -18.54 29.66 9.32
C SER A 555 -18.30 29.58 7.81
N GLN A 556 -19.30 29.94 6.99
CA GLN A 556 -19.17 29.94 5.54
C GLN A 556 -17.96 30.78 5.12
N GLY A 557 -17.07 30.19 4.30
CA GLY A 557 -15.84 30.84 3.85
C GLY A 557 -14.64 30.81 4.82
N ASP A 558 -14.77 30.22 6.03
CA ASP A 558 -13.67 30.10 7.00
C ASP A 558 -12.64 29.01 6.63
N HIS A 559 -12.02 29.17 5.47
CA HIS A 559 -10.94 28.32 5.00
C HIS A 559 -9.72 28.40 5.93
N SER A 560 -9.42 29.59 6.42
CA SER A 560 -8.28 29.83 7.27
C SER A 560 -8.38 29.12 8.62
N GLY A 561 -9.57 29.05 9.21
CA GLY A 561 -9.79 28.28 10.43
C GLY A 561 -9.58 26.79 10.23
N ILE A 562 -10.01 26.25 9.09
CA ILE A 562 -9.78 24.85 8.72
C ILE A 562 -8.28 24.58 8.59
N GLU A 563 -7.55 25.40 7.83
CA GLU A 563 -6.10 25.24 7.60
C GLU A 563 -5.25 25.52 8.85
N ALA A 564 -5.78 26.29 9.81
CA ALA A 564 -5.12 26.54 11.08
C ALA A 564 -5.23 25.34 12.05
N ILE A 565 -6.33 24.58 12.02
CA ILE A 565 -6.49 23.38 12.85
C ILE A 565 -5.94 22.13 12.14
N PHE A 566 -6.36 21.89 10.90
CA PHE A 566 -6.07 20.67 10.16
C PHE A 566 -4.87 20.85 9.22
N ALA A 567 -4.02 19.84 9.14
CA ALA A 567 -2.86 19.81 8.25
C ALA A 567 -3.27 19.49 6.80
N ILE A 568 -4.18 20.29 6.26
CA ILE A 568 -4.71 20.20 4.90
C ILE A 568 -4.79 21.61 4.31
N LYS A 569 -4.90 21.68 2.99
CA LYS A 569 -5.28 22.92 2.31
C LYS A 569 -6.78 22.91 2.08
N ALA A 570 -7.51 23.89 2.58
CA ALA A 570 -8.97 24.04 2.41
C ALA A 570 -9.36 24.16 0.92
N LYS A 571 -8.43 24.62 0.07
CA LYS A 571 -8.53 24.56 -1.40
C LYS A 571 -7.35 23.78 -1.99
N GLY A 572 -7.24 22.49 -1.67
CA GLY A 572 -6.17 21.61 -2.19
C GLY A 572 -6.61 20.16 -2.35
N ASP A 573 -5.65 19.24 -2.50
CA ASP A 573 -5.94 17.81 -2.58
C ASP A 573 -6.27 17.16 -1.23
N LYS A 574 -6.87 15.97 -1.27
CA LYS A 574 -7.17 15.14 -0.09
C LYS A 574 -5.93 14.42 0.45
N MET A 575 -4.75 14.62 -0.14
CA MET A 575 -3.54 13.93 0.28
C MET A 575 -2.86 14.70 1.40
N GLN A 576 -2.79 14.08 2.56
CA GLN A 576 -2.15 14.66 3.73
C GLN A 576 -0.75 14.07 3.92
N ASN A 577 0.25 14.95 3.95
CA ASN A 577 1.62 14.58 4.28
C ASN A 577 1.71 14.18 5.77
N LEU A 578 2.28 13.00 6.04
CA LEU A 578 2.47 12.51 7.40
C LEU A 578 3.83 12.93 7.96
N GLY A 579 4.86 12.97 7.11
CA GLY A 579 6.25 13.24 7.47
C GLY A 579 7.21 12.31 6.73
N SER A 580 8.45 12.24 7.22
CA SER A 580 9.51 11.44 6.59
C SER A 580 10.29 10.66 7.62
N VAL A 581 10.70 9.44 7.27
CA VAL A 581 11.58 8.60 8.09
C VAL A 581 12.97 8.60 7.48
N MET A 582 14.01 8.82 8.30
CA MET A 582 15.40 8.77 7.84
C MET A 582 15.81 7.33 7.45
N THR A 583 16.56 7.15 6.37
CA THR A 583 16.88 5.85 5.76
C THR A 583 18.39 5.57 5.71
N ARG A 584 19.01 5.49 6.90
CA ARG A 584 20.45 5.22 7.08
C ARG A 584 20.81 3.73 6.88
N GLU A 585 22.10 3.45 6.68
CA GLU A 585 22.62 2.07 6.66
C GLU A 585 22.24 1.31 7.94
N GLY A 586 21.90 0.03 7.79
CA GLY A 586 21.47 -0.85 8.88
C GLY A 586 19.99 -0.72 9.24
N ARG A 587 19.25 0.23 8.65
CA ARG A 587 17.84 0.44 8.95
C ARG A 587 16.92 -0.45 8.11
N ALA A 588 15.93 -1.01 8.76
CA ALA A 588 14.76 -1.64 8.14
C ALA A 588 13.52 -0.74 8.31
N LEU A 589 12.68 -0.66 7.28
CA LEU A 589 11.40 0.05 7.29
C LEU A 589 10.28 -0.86 6.79
N PHE A 590 9.11 -0.77 7.42
CA PHE A 590 7.92 -1.53 7.08
C PHE A 590 6.72 -0.60 7.05
N PHE A 591 5.90 -0.70 6.02
CA PHE A 591 4.72 0.18 5.88
C PHE A 591 3.66 -0.50 5.02
N PRO A 592 2.38 -0.17 5.26
CA PRO A 592 1.29 -0.74 4.48
C PRO A 592 1.16 -0.02 3.13
N ASN A 593 0.68 -0.72 2.11
CA ASN A 593 0.56 -0.20 0.74
C ASN A 593 -0.63 0.77 0.54
N ILE A 594 -1.14 1.32 1.64
CA ILE A 594 -2.07 2.45 1.72
C ILE A 594 -1.36 3.77 2.01
N TYR A 595 -0.05 3.74 2.31
CA TYR A 595 0.76 4.94 2.43
C TYR A 595 1.50 5.18 1.13
N GLN A 596 1.16 6.29 0.46
CA GLN A 596 1.99 6.77 -0.62
C GLN A 596 3.34 7.18 -0.06
N HIS A 597 4.39 6.83 -0.77
CA HIS A 597 5.73 7.16 -0.38
C HIS A 597 6.55 7.70 -1.55
N ARG A 598 7.60 8.43 -1.22
CA ARG A 598 8.64 8.84 -2.16
C ARG A 598 9.99 8.89 -1.47
N VAL A 599 11.03 8.61 -2.24
CA VAL A 599 12.41 8.85 -1.82
C VAL A 599 12.69 10.34 -1.93
N GLU A 600 13.18 10.97 -0.86
CA GLU A 600 13.60 12.37 -0.91
C GLU A 600 14.95 12.53 -1.63
N PRO A 601 15.25 13.73 -2.18
CA PRO A 601 16.54 14.00 -2.81
C PRO A 601 17.72 13.82 -1.84
N PHE A 602 18.87 13.41 -2.38
CA PHE A 602 20.13 13.37 -1.64
C PHE A 602 21.32 13.49 -2.60
N GLU A 603 22.51 13.70 -2.07
CA GLU A 603 23.72 13.97 -2.86
C GLU A 603 24.97 13.34 -2.23
N LEU A 604 26.12 13.45 -2.88
CA LEU A 604 27.40 13.05 -2.31
C LEU A 604 27.75 13.89 -1.08
N ALA A 605 28.14 13.22 0.01
CA ALA A 605 28.65 13.92 1.20
C ALA A 605 30.04 14.52 0.95
N ASP A 606 30.91 13.77 0.27
CA ASP A 606 32.18 14.23 -0.29
C ASP A 606 32.10 14.17 -1.81
N GLN A 607 32.06 15.35 -2.43
CA GLN A 607 31.90 15.54 -3.88
C GLN A 607 33.09 15.03 -4.70
N THR A 608 34.21 14.66 -4.06
CA THR A 608 35.42 14.19 -4.75
C THR A 608 35.46 12.68 -4.97
N ARG A 609 34.60 11.91 -4.30
CA ARG A 609 34.57 10.45 -4.40
C ARG A 609 33.16 9.96 -4.75
N PRO A 610 33.02 8.80 -5.44
CA PRO A 610 31.72 8.20 -5.65
C PRO A 610 31.01 7.83 -4.33
N GLY A 611 29.69 7.68 -4.39
CA GLY A 611 28.87 7.27 -3.26
C GLY A 611 27.73 6.36 -3.72
N TYR A 612 27.11 5.64 -2.80
CA TYR A 612 26.04 4.72 -3.12
C TYR A 612 25.06 4.49 -1.98
N ARG A 613 23.87 3.98 -2.34
CA ARG A 613 22.85 3.47 -1.43
C ARG A 613 22.27 2.18 -1.98
N LYS A 614 22.34 1.08 -1.23
CA LYS A 614 21.85 -0.23 -1.67
C LYS A 614 20.70 -0.71 -0.80
N ILE A 615 19.66 -1.24 -1.44
CA ILE A 615 18.46 -1.72 -0.75
C ILE A 615 17.99 -3.09 -1.24
N VAL A 616 17.36 -3.83 -0.32
CA VAL A 616 16.46 -4.94 -0.63
C VAL A 616 15.05 -4.51 -0.27
N ALA A 617 14.11 -4.66 -1.20
CA ALA A 617 12.69 -4.43 -0.99
C ALA A 617 11.92 -5.75 -1.14
N LEU A 618 11.03 -6.01 -0.19
CA LEU A 618 10.11 -7.14 -0.20
C LEU A 618 8.68 -6.59 -0.21
N PHE A 619 7.86 -7.01 -1.16
CA PHE A 619 6.46 -6.63 -1.25
C PHE A 619 5.59 -7.84 -0.93
N LEU A 620 4.80 -7.74 0.13
CA LEU A 620 3.88 -8.76 0.58
C LEU A 620 2.58 -8.65 -0.22
N VAL A 621 2.20 -9.74 -0.89
CA VAL A 621 0.88 -9.89 -1.51
C VAL A 621 -0.10 -10.36 -0.44
N ASP A 622 -1.31 -9.81 -0.45
CA ASP A 622 -2.37 -10.14 0.50
C ASP A 622 -2.69 -11.65 0.48
N PRO A 623 -2.44 -12.39 1.58
CA PRO A 623 -2.71 -13.82 1.64
C PRO A 623 -4.19 -14.20 1.44
N VAL A 624 -5.12 -13.24 1.61
CA VAL A 624 -6.56 -13.45 1.37
C VAL A 624 -6.86 -13.64 -0.12
N VAL A 625 -6.07 -13.04 -1.01
CA VAL A 625 -6.27 -13.11 -2.46
C VAL A 625 -4.93 -13.44 -3.14
N PRO A 626 -4.54 -14.74 -3.17
CA PRO A 626 -3.33 -15.15 -3.87
C PRO A 626 -3.46 -14.92 -5.37
N ILE A 627 -2.37 -14.51 -6.00
CA ILE A 627 -2.28 -14.21 -7.44
C ILE A 627 -1.39 -15.22 -8.16
N ILE A 628 -1.34 -15.15 -9.50
CA ILE A 628 -0.45 -15.98 -10.32
C ILE A 628 1.00 -15.74 -9.89
N SER A 629 1.70 -16.80 -9.47
CA SER A 629 3.08 -16.72 -8.99
C SER A 629 4.06 -17.45 -9.93
N THR A 630 5.34 -17.35 -9.61
CA THR A 630 6.41 -18.20 -10.17
C THR A 630 6.25 -19.69 -9.83
N GLY A 631 5.36 -20.04 -8.92
CA GLY A 631 4.91 -21.41 -8.68
C GLY A 631 3.95 -21.94 -9.74
N ASN A 632 3.44 -21.07 -10.62
CA ASN A 632 2.52 -21.42 -11.71
C ASN A 632 3.12 -21.09 -13.08
N VAL A 633 3.87 -20.01 -13.17
CA VAL A 633 4.55 -19.55 -14.38
C VAL A 633 5.98 -20.08 -14.39
N PRO A 634 6.38 -20.91 -15.37
CA PRO A 634 7.77 -21.35 -15.49
C PRO A 634 8.71 -20.18 -15.83
N PRO A 635 10.02 -20.34 -15.61
CA PRO A 635 11.00 -19.34 -15.99
C PRO A 635 10.85 -18.92 -17.46
N GLN A 636 10.87 -17.61 -17.68
CA GLN A 636 10.66 -16.97 -18.98
C GLN A 636 11.97 -16.50 -19.62
N GLN A 637 13.09 -16.70 -18.90
CA GLN A 637 14.42 -16.27 -19.27
C GLN A 637 15.03 -17.22 -20.31
N LYS A 638 15.18 -16.75 -21.54
CA LYS A 638 15.77 -17.54 -22.64
C LYS A 638 17.18 -18.05 -22.36
N HIS A 639 17.97 -17.30 -21.58
CA HIS A 639 19.32 -17.71 -21.21
C HIS A 639 19.33 -18.88 -20.21
N TRP A 640 18.36 -18.96 -19.29
CA TRP A 640 18.23 -20.12 -18.38
C TRP A 640 17.82 -21.38 -19.16
N TRP A 641 16.93 -21.22 -20.14
CA TRP A 641 16.56 -22.30 -21.04
C TRP A 641 17.75 -22.81 -21.86
N LYS A 642 18.57 -21.91 -22.40
CA LYS A 642 19.78 -22.25 -23.17
C LYS A 642 20.75 -23.09 -22.35
N ASP A 643 20.96 -22.75 -21.08
CA ASP A 643 21.83 -23.52 -20.19
C ASP A 643 21.28 -24.94 -19.98
N LYS A 644 19.96 -25.09 -19.83
CA LYS A 644 19.31 -26.40 -19.76
C LYS A 644 19.36 -27.22 -21.04
N LEU A 645 19.24 -26.59 -22.21
CA LEU A 645 19.42 -27.28 -23.50
C LEU A 645 20.81 -27.91 -23.64
N ARG A 646 21.82 -27.40 -22.92
CA ARG A 646 23.16 -28.01 -22.90
C ARG A 646 23.20 -29.32 -22.13
N GLU A 647 22.26 -29.54 -21.22
CA GLU A 647 22.18 -30.69 -20.32
C GLU A 647 21.17 -31.76 -20.81
N ALA A 648 20.21 -31.39 -21.67
CA ALA A 648 19.10 -32.25 -22.06
C ALA A 648 19.39 -33.15 -23.29
N GLU A 649 19.24 -34.47 -23.15
CA GLU A 649 19.29 -35.45 -24.26
C GLU A 649 18.03 -35.38 -25.14
N PRO A 650 18.12 -35.52 -26.48
CA PRO A 650 19.33 -35.70 -27.29
C PRO A 650 19.94 -34.36 -27.74
N LEU A 651 19.49 -33.22 -27.20
CA LEU A 651 19.90 -31.89 -27.67
C LEU A 651 21.34 -31.57 -27.27
N ASN A 652 21.84 -32.13 -26.18
CA ASN A 652 23.24 -32.05 -25.75
C ASN A 652 24.22 -32.70 -26.75
N SER A 653 23.77 -33.64 -27.59
CA SER A 653 24.57 -34.29 -28.64
C SER A 653 24.69 -33.45 -29.91
N LEU A 654 23.96 -32.33 -30.01
CA LEU A 654 24.03 -31.42 -31.14
C LEU A 654 25.20 -30.42 -31.02
N PRO A 655 25.87 -30.07 -32.12
CA PRO A 655 26.85 -28.99 -32.15
C PRO A 655 26.31 -27.67 -31.59
N SER A 656 27.18 -26.84 -31.02
CA SER A 656 26.82 -25.54 -30.44
C SER A 656 26.07 -24.64 -31.41
N GLU A 657 26.46 -24.66 -32.68
CA GLU A 657 25.89 -23.86 -33.77
C GLU A 657 24.43 -24.24 -34.02
N ILE A 658 24.11 -25.53 -34.00
CA ILE A 658 22.73 -26.02 -34.19
C ILE A 658 21.87 -25.66 -32.98
N ARG A 659 22.40 -25.82 -31.75
CA ARG A 659 21.69 -25.40 -30.53
C ARG A 659 21.43 -23.90 -30.49
N ASP A 660 22.40 -23.11 -30.91
CA ASP A 660 22.27 -21.66 -31.00
C ASP A 660 21.25 -21.26 -32.07
N ALA A 661 21.26 -21.93 -33.24
CA ALA A 661 20.26 -21.72 -34.29
C ALA A 661 18.83 -22.09 -33.83
N ILE A 662 18.66 -23.20 -33.10
CA ILE A 662 17.37 -23.57 -32.49
C ILE A 662 16.94 -22.49 -31.50
N THR A 663 17.85 -22.07 -30.62
CA THR A 663 17.56 -21.03 -29.63
C THR A 663 17.16 -19.73 -30.30
N GLN A 664 17.82 -19.33 -31.38
CA GLN A 664 17.49 -18.11 -32.13
C GLN A 664 16.10 -18.16 -32.78
N LYS A 665 15.63 -19.33 -33.21
CA LYS A 665 14.33 -19.51 -33.88
C LYS A 665 13.12 -19.64 -32.96
N VAL A 666 13.32 -19.74 -31.65
CA VAL A 666 12.23 -19.88 -30.67
C VAL A 666 11.81 -18.52 -30.12
N ASP A 667 10.51 -18.22 -30.23
CA ASP A 667 9.91 -16.94 -29.81
C ASP A 667 9.61 -16.87 -28.29
N TYR A 668 9.54 -18.02 -27.61
CA TYR A 668 9.35 -18.13 -26.17
C TYR A 668 10.07 -19.36 -25.62
N PRO A 669 10.90 -19.26 -24.57
CA PRO A 669 11.15 -18.09 -23.71
C PRO A 669 11.88 -16.93 -24.41
N TYR A 670 11.85 -15.72 -23.84
CA TYR A 670 12.36 -14.50 -24.48
C TYR A 670 13.62 -13.90 -23.83
N GLY A 671 14.39 -13.18 -24.65
CA GLY A 671 15.69 -12.62 -24.30
C GLY A 671 15.63 -11.30 -23.52
N ILE A 672 16.80 -10.81 -23.09
CA ILE A 672 16.93 -9.58 -22.29
C ILE A 672 16.46 -8.33 -23.03
N ASP A 673 16.75 -8.18 -24.31
CA ASP A 673 16.38 -6.98 -25.07
C ASP A 673 14.86 -6.81 -25.15
N GLU A 674 14.15 -7.92 -25.30
CA GLU A 674 12.70 -7.92 -25.27
C GLU A 674 12.14 -7.70 -23.88
N ALA A 675 12.76 -8.30 -22.85
CA ALA A 675 12.38 -8.04 -21.46
C ALA A 675 12.55 -6.56 -21.08
N ARG A 676 13.59 -5.89 -21.58
CA ARG A 676 13.82 -4.45 -21.40
C ARG A 676 12.73 -3.61 -22.08
N ARG A 677 12.34 -3.94 -23.31
CA ARG A 677 11.20 -3.27 -23.99
C ARG A 677 9.88 -3.45 -23.24
N ILE A 678 9.58 -4.67 -22.79
CA ILE A 678 8.39 -4.95 -21.97
C ILE A 678 8.41 -4.15 -20.67
N ARG A 679 9.58 -4.04 -20.02
CA ARG A 679 9.74 -3.23 -18.81
C ARG A 679 9.46 -1.75 -19.09
N GLU A 680 9.97 -1.20 -20.18
CA GLU A 680 9.72 0.20 -20.57
C GLU A 680 8.23 0.47 -20.77
N ASP A 681 7.52 -0.44 -21.46
CA ASP A 681 6.07 -0.40 -21.61
C ASP A 681 5.35 -0.45 -20.25
N LEU A 682 5.70 -1.41 -19.40
CA LEU A 682 5.11 -1.59 -18.07
C LEU A 682 5.35 -0.37 -17.18
N VAL A 683 6.57 0.15 -17.15
CA VAL A 683 6.92 1.36 -16.38
C VAL A 683 6.16 2.57 -16.92
N SER A 684 5.99 2.69 -18.23
CA SER A 684 5.21 3.77 -18.84
C SER A 684 3.72 3.67 -18.49
N GLU A 685 3.14 2.48 -18.54
CA GLU A 685 1.78 2.21 -18.09
C GLU A 685 1.60 2.63 -16.62
N ARG A 686 2.51 2.20 -15.74
CA ARG A 686 2.48 2.55 -14.32
C ARG A 686 2.68 4.04 -14.04
N LYS A 687 3.56 4.72 -14.78
CA LYS A 687 3.73 6.17 -14.64
C LYS A 687 2.43 6.91 -14.98
N ALA A 688 1.73 6.49 -16.02
CA ALA A 688 0.42 7.04 -16.39
C ALA A 688 -0.66 6.75 -15.33
N VAL A 689 -0.64 5.54 -14.75
CA VAL A 689 -1.55 5.15 -13.66
C VAL A 689 -1.27 5.97 -12.40
N ASN A 690 0.00 6.14 -12.03
CA ASN A 690 0.41 6.93 -10.88
C ASN A 690 0.06 8.40 -11.09
N SER A 691 0.39 9.03 -12.22
CA SER A 691 0.00 10.41 -12.49
C SER A 691 -1.51 10.64 -12.40
N ASP A 692 -2.30 9.67 -12.88
CA ASP A 692 -3.75 9.75 -12.83
C ASP A 692 -4.33 9.42 -11.45
N SER A 693 -3.76 8.45 -10.73
CA SER A 693 -4.11 8.16 -9.34
C SER A 693 -3.82 9.37 -8.46
N LEU A 694 -2.65 9.99 -8.65
CA LEU A 694 -2.28 11.24 -8.02
C LEU A 694 -3.28 12.34 -8.37
N ARG A 695 -3.71 12.48 -9.63
CA ARG A 695 -4.74 13.44 -10.05
C ARG A 695 -6.13 13.13 -9.45
N ARG A 696 -6.50 11.86 -9.31
CA ARG A 696 -7.79 11.39 -8.75
C ARG A 696 -7.85 11.58 -7.24
N GLN A 697 -6.78 11.23 -6.53
CA GLN A 697 -6.62 11.52 -5.11
C GLN A 697 -6.42 13.02 -4.86
N ALA A 698 -5.96 13.75 -5.88
CA ALA A 698 -5.94 15.20 -5.92
C ALA A 698 -7.28 15.89 -6.18
N GLN A 699 -8.40 15.15 -6.21
CA GLN A 699 -9.71 15.77 -6.20
C GLN A 699 -9.84 16.72 -5.01
N SER A 700 -10.17 17.96 -5.29
CA SER A 700 -10.00 19.04 -4.33
C SER A 700 -11.00 18.99 -3.17
N TRP A 701 -10.61 19.57 -2.05
CA TRP A 701 -11.56 20.11 -1.08
C TRP A 701 -12.38 21.21 -1.78
N ASN A 702 -13.69 21.13 -1.70
CA ASN A 702 -14.55 22.27 -2.01
C ASN A 702 -15.41 22.49 -0.77
N PHE A 703 -14.96 23.40 0.09
CA PHE A 703 -15.70 23.89 1.26
C PHE A 703 -16.52 25.15 0.92
N CYS A 704 -16.61 25.52 -0.37
CA CYS A 704 -17.32 26.72 -0.84
C CYS A 704 -18.83 26.49 -1.11
N GLU A 705 -19.32 25.24 -1.03
CA GLU A 705 -20.72 24.89 -1.27
C GLU A 705 -21.35 24.30 0.01
N HIS A 706 -21.68 25.18 0.94
CA HIS A 706 -22.72 24.97 1.94
C HIS A 706 -23.63 26.19 1.96
#